data_AF-A0A9D2ENX0-F1
#
_entry.id   AF-A0A9D2ENX0-F1
#
_cell.length_a   1.000
_cell.length_b   1.000
_cell.length_c   1.000
_cell.angle_alpha   90.00
_cell.angle_beta   90.00
_cell.angle_gamma   90.00
#
_symmetry.space_group_name_H-M   'P 1'
#
loop_
_entity.id
_entity.type
_entity.pdbx_description
1 polymer ?
#
loop_
_entity_poly.entity_id
_entity_poly.type
_entity_poly.pdbx_seq_one_letter_code
_entity_poly.pdbx_strand_id
1 'polypeptide(L)'
;MRQVSAVRQKNNLWGRHRRLGVCLLLTGFLVLLMMILIFSFSAQDATRSSGLSGGICGQIVRAVQKLFGLDLSRAEIEQWSQWLEAPVRKLAHFTEYAVFSFVTCIHGLMLRLAFGRQGMPCQSADSSEAPHRKFGAGFATLLFKTIPFCILYAVTDEIHQYFVPGRSCRLFDVGVDSLGILFGAALFLLTVQTQKVKIWIKWIKAPEAIAGVSERMNTMKCIQLLEGLSYKCLQGDVNAEVSAVVNDSRKLAEGCMFICIKGASFDGHTFAEEAAKKGAAVLLVEDPVDVPETVTVIQVESTRYAMALVSAAWFGHPAKELTTIAVTGTKGKTTTTYMIQALLEKAGHKTGVIGTIEVVIGDKHIAVNNTTPESYDIHRYFREMVDAGCDAVVMEASSQGFKLDRTAGIEFDYGLFTNLSPDHIGPNEHKDFAEYLSCKAMLFTQCKKGFANLDDEHFEEITAKAVCPVQTFGLAEGANLRAQNITLTRDTDFLGVDFDVSGLLNGRVSCGVPGTFNVHNALGAICVALEMGADLSMINEVLKTFTVKGRVQIIPTGYDYTLIVDYAHNAVALESILKTLREYHPARLISLFGCGGNRSKLRRFEMGEVSGRLADLTIITSDNPRFEEPQAIIDDILTGIKKTDGEYISIIDRREAISYVMHHAQPGDIVILAGKGHETYQEIKGQKYHMSEEEIVQDVLDGKY
;
A
#
# COMPACT_ATOMS: atom_id res chain seq x y z
N MET A 1 -0.56 -3.39 39.23
CA MET A 1 -0.62 -2.34 38.18
C MET A 1 0.59 -1.40 38.13
N ARG A 2 1.07 -0.80 39.23
CA ARG A 2 2.24 0.13 39.21
C ARG A 2 3.62 -0.51 38.92
N GLN A 3 3.83 -1.78 39.29
CA GLN A 3 5.09 -2.47 38.96
C GLN A 3 5.17 -2.92 37.49
N VAL A 4 4.04 -3.28 36.88
CA VAL A 4 3.96 -3.69 35.47
C VAL A 4 4.14 -2.48 34.53
N SER A 5 3.66 -1.29 34.92
CA SER A 5 3.94 -0.05 34.17
C SER A 5 5.43 0.33 34.24
N ALA A 6 6.11 0.08 35.35
CA ALA A 6 7.54 0.36 35.50
C ALA A 6 8.43 -0.59 34.67
N VAL A 7 8.03 -1.86 34.52
CA VAL A 7 8.72 -2.85 33.68
C VAL A 7 8.50 -2.59 32.18
N ARG A 8 7.28 -2.17 31.78
CA ARG A 8 6.96 -1.83 30.38
C ARG A 8 7.58 -0.51 29.94
N GLN A 9 7.63 0.49 30.82
CA GLN A 9 8.42 1.71 30.60
C GLN A 9 9.90 1.34 30.45
N LYS A 10 10.44 0.44 31.29
CA LYS A 10 11.81 -0.06 31.16
C LYS A 10 12.09 -0.72 29.81
N ASN A 11 11.22 -1.59 29.29
CA ASN A 11 11.46 -2.34 28.04
C ASN A 11 11.34 -1.50 26.76
N ASN A 12 10.39 -0.56 26.68
CA ASN A 12 10.29 0.39 25.56
C ASN A 12 11.39 1.45 25.61
N LEU A 13 11.78 1.90 26.81
CA LEU A 13 13.02 2.65 26.97
C LEU A 13 14.21 1.78 26.55
N TRP A 14 14.26 0.48 26.86
CA TRP A 14 15.37 -0.41 26.52
C TRP A 14 15.55 -0.59 25.01
N GLY A 15 14.48 -0.84 24.25
CA GLY A 15 14.54 -0.96 22.78
C GLY A 15 14.94 0.35 22.10
N ARG A 16 14.40 1.47 22.57
CA ARG A 16 14.79 2.81 22.11
C ARG A 16 16.22 3.15 22.49
N HIS A 17 16.66 2.85 23.71
CA HIS A 17 18.03 3.04 24.19
C HIS A 17 19.01 2.12 23.44
N ARG A 18 18.61 0.91 23.05
CA ARG A 18 19.44 -0.01 22.27
C ARG A 18 19.64 0.49 20.85
N ARG A 19 18.59 0.92 20.15
CA ARG A 19 18.71 1.50 18.79
C ARG A 19 19.46 2.83 18.82
N LEU A 20 19.14 3.69 19.77
CA LEU A 20 19.83 4.97 19.94
C LEU A 20 21.30 4.76 20.36
N GLY A 21 21.59 3.76 21.19
CA GLY A 21 22.94 3.36 21.60
C GLY A 21 23.76 2.81 20.43
N VAL A 22 23.18 1.98 19.56
CA VAL A 22 23.84 1.52 18.33
C VAL A 22 24.12 2.71 17.39
N CYS A 23 23.17 3.62 17.20
CA CYS A 23 23.39 4.83 16.40
C CYS A 23 24.48 5.72 17.01
N LEU A 24 24.50 5.87 18.33
CA LEU A 24 25.51 6.64 19.05
C LEU A 24 26.90 6.05 18.87
N LEU A 25 27.03 4.73 18.99
CA LEU A 25 28.30 4.00 18.78
C LEU A 25 28.77 4.10 17.32
N LEU A 26 27.89 3.87 16.36
CA LEU A 26 28.24 3.95 14.93
C LEU A 26 28.66 5.36 14.52
N THR A 27 27.90 6.37 14.92
CA THR A 27 28.23 7.77 14.59
C THR A 27 29.49 8.23 15.33
N GLY A 28 29.70 7.80 16.58
CA GLY A 28 30.94 8.07 17.31
C GLY A 28 32.16 7.39 16.69
N PHE A 29 32.01 6.14 16.24
CA PHE A 29 33.05 5.43 15.50
C PHE A 29 33.38 6.13 14.18
N LEU A 30 32.37 6.62 13.44
CA LEU A 30 32.58 7.37 12.21
C LEU A 30 33.32 8.69 12.46
N VAL A 31 32.99 9.43 13.53
CA VAL A 31 33.75 10.64 13.92
C VAL A 31 35.21 10.27 14.19
N LEU A 32 35.47 9.22 14.98
CA LEU A 32 36.83 8.77 15.30
C LEU A 32 37.58 8.30 14.05
N LEU A 33 36.92 7.56 13.16
CA LEU A 33 37.49 7.09 11.91
C LEU A 33 37.89 8.25 11.00
N MET A 34 37.04 9.28 10.89
CA MET A 34 37.35 10.49 10.11
C MET A 34 38.54 11.23 10.71
N MET A 35 38.61 11.37 12.03
CA MET A 35 39.80 11.94 12.69
C MET A 35 41.06 11.10 12.38
N ILE A 36 41.00 9.79 12.54
CA ILE A 36 42.15 8.92 12.25
C ILE A 36 42.57 9.05 10.79
N LEU A 37 41.62 9.09 9.85
CA LEU A 37 41.92 9.20 8.42
C LEU A 37 42.57 10.55 8.09
N ILE A 38 41.99 11.66 8.54
CA ILE A 38 42.54 13.01 8.34
C ILE A 38 43.96 13.07 8.90
N PHE A 39 44.13 12.65 10.16
CA PHE A 39 45.44 12.62 10.81
C PHE A 39 46.44 11.71 10.08
N SER A 40 45.99 10.56 9.59
CA SER A 40 46.85 9.61 8.86
C SER A 40 47.30 10.16 7.51
N PHE A 41 46.45 10.94 6.82
CA PHE A 41 46.83 11.64 5.60
C PHE A 41 47.80 12.79 5.88
N SER A 42 47.57 13.52 6.97
CA SER A 42 48.46 14.59 7.45
C SER A 42 49.83 14.08 7.92
N ALA A 43 49.89 12.85 8.45
CA ALA A 43 51.12 12.20 8.89
C ALA A 43 52.00 11.65 7.74
N GLN A 44 51.51 11.66 6.49
CA GLN A 44 52.31 11.21 5.34
C GLN A 44 53.29 12.29 4.86
N ASP A 45 54.54 11.86 4.62
CA ASP A 45 55.58 12.69 4.00
C ASP A 45 55.05 13.39 2.73
N ALA A 46 55.46 14.65 2.55
CA ALA A 46 54.97 15.49 1.47
C ALA A 46 55.14 14.88 0.06
N THR A 47 56.17 14.05 -0.14
CA THR A 47 56.48 13.37 -1.41
C THR A 47 55.46 12.28 -1.79
N ARG A 48 54.85 11.63 -0.80
CA ARG A 48 53.86 10.57 -1.03
C ARG A 48 52.48 11.17 -1.30
N SER A 49 52.16 12.24 -0.58
CA SER A 49 50.92 13.00 -0.78
C SER A 49 50.91 13.73 -2.14
N SER A 50 52.02 14.33 -2.55
CA SER A 50 52.15 14.96 -3.87
C SER A 50 52.02 13.95 -5.03
N GLY A 51 52.54 12.74 -4.87
CA GLY A 51 52.39 11.66 -5.85
C GLY A 51 50.93 11.24 -6.08
N LEU A 52 50.12 11.17 -5.02
CA LEU A 52 48.68 10.87 -5.10
C LEU A 52 47.89 12.00 -5.77
N SER A 53 48.10 13.26 -5.37
CA SER A 53 47.43 14.41 -6.00
C SER A 53 47.86 14.61 -7.45
N GLY A 54 49.15 14.42 -7.76
CA GLY A 54 49.68 14.50 -9.13
C GLY A 54 49.07 13.43 -10.05
N GLY A 55 48.90 12.20 -9.56
CA GLY A 55 48.22 11.13 -10.31
C GLY A 55 46.77 11.45 -10.66
N ILE A 56 46.01 12.00 -9.69
CA ILE A 56 44.62 12.42 -9.89
C ILE A 56 44.53 13.61 -10.85
N CYS A 57 45.38 14.62 -10.69
CA CYS A 57 45.41 15.79 -11.59
C CYS A 57 45.74 15.37 -13.03
N GLY A 58 46.68 14.44 -13.21
CA GLY A 58 46.99 13.87 -14.52
C GLY A 58 45.81 13.13 -15.18
N GLN A 59 44.96 12.48 -14.39
CA GLN A 59 43.72 11.86 -14.91
C GLN A 59 42.67 12.91 -15.27
N ILE A 60 42.50 13.96 -14.46
CA ILE A 60 41.57 15.06 -14.73
C ILE A 60 41.95 15.77 -16.04
N VAL A 61 43.22 16.14 -16.21
CA VAL A 61 43.71 16.81 -17.43
C VAL A 61 43.48 15.94 -18.67
N ARG A 62 43.74 14.63 -18.59
CA ARG A 62 43.46 13.67 -19.69
C ARG A 62 41.96 13.52 -19.97
N ALA A 63 41.11 13.55 -18.94
CA ALA A 63 39.66 13.49 -19.12
C ALA A 63 39.14 14.75 -19.82
N VAL A 64 39.60 15.94 -19.42
CA VAL A 64 39.29 17.22 -20.07
C VAL A 64 39.79 17.23 -21.51
N GLN A 65 41.03 16.77 -21.75
CA GLN A 65 41.58 16.61 -23.09
C GLN A 65 40.67 15.77 -23.99
N LYS A 66 40.19 14.62 -23.49
CA LYS A 66 39.29 13.73 -24.22
C LYS A 66 37.90 14.34 -24.42
N LEU A 67 37.38 15.05 -23.43
CA LEU A 67 36.03 15.65 -23.48
C LEU A 67 35.95 16.80 -24.48
N PHE A 68 37.01 17.60 -24.59
CA PHE A 68 37.05 18.80 -25.44
C PHE A 68 37.89 18.63 -26.72
N GLY A 69 38.42 17.43 -26.98
CA GLY A 69 39.21 17.14 -28.18
C GLY A 69 40.51 17.94 -28.29
N LEU A 70 41.14 18.28 -27.17
CA LEU A 70 42.38 19.06 -27.14
C LEU A 70 43.59 18.18 -27.48
N ASP A 71 44.57 18.71 -28.21
CA ASP A 71 45.82 17.99 -28.54
C ASP A 71 46.98 18.52 -27.68
N LEU A 72 46.97 18.16 -26.39
CA LEU A 72 47.98 18.59 -25.42
C LEU A 72 49.19 17.66 -25.47
N SER A 73 50.39 18.24 -25.57
CA SER A 73 51.65 17.51 -25.43
C SER A 73 51.86 16.98 -24.01
N ARG A 74 52.74 15.98 -23.85
CA ARG A 74 53.06 15.43 -22.51
C ARG A 74 53.57 16.49 -21.53
N ALA A 75 54.36 17.45 -22.02
CA ALA A 75 54.90 18.54 -21.22
C ALA A 75 53.80 19.49 -20.74
N GLU A 76 52.82 19.79 -21.60
CA GLU A 76 51.66 20.61 -21.22
C GLU A 76 50.79 19.87 -20.19
N ILE A 77 50.50 18.59 -20.38
CA ILE A 77 49.72 17.80 -19.41
C ILE A 77 50.39 17.82 -18.04
N GLU A 78 51.71 17.69 -17.98
CA GLU A 78 52.47 17.75 -16.73
C GLU A 78 52.43 19.13 -16.09
N GLN A 79 52.57 20.20 -16.89
CA GLN A 79 52.45 21.58 -16.43
C GLN A 79 51.05 21.90 -15.88
N TRP A 80 49.99 21.54 -16.60
CA TRP A 80 48.60 21.70 -16.15
C TRP A 80 48.32 20.87 -14.90
N SER A 81 48.87 19.67 -14.80
CA SER A 81 48.73 18.82 -13.61
C SER A 81 49.38 19.46 -12.38
N GLN A 82 50.58 20.05 -12.52
CA GLN A 82 51.25 20.78 -11.45
C GLN A 82 50.46 22.02 -11.01
N TRP A 83 49.84 22.74 -11.96
CA TRP A 83 48.99 23.90 -11.65
C TRP A 83 47.73 23.50 -10.88
N LEU A 84 47.15 22.35 -11.19
CA LEU A 84 45.94 21.84 -10.54
C LEU A 84 46.21 21.17 -9.19
N GLU A 85 47.45 20.73 -8.92
CA GLU A 85 47.78 19.96 -7.73
C GLU A 85 47.45 20.68 -6.43
N ALA A 86 47.84 21.95 -6.30
CA ALA A 86 47.57 22.73 -5.10
C ALA A 86 46.06 23.00 -4.89
N PRO A 87 45.29 23.47 -5.90
CA PRO A 87 43.84 23.60 -5.79
C PRO A 87 43.11 22.30 -5.46
N VAL A 88 43.45 21.19 -6.14
CA VAL A 88 42.82 19.88 -5.91
C VAL A 88 43.10 19.38 -4.50
N ARG A 89 44.32 19.57 -4.00
CA ARG A 89 44.67 19.23 -2.62
C ARG A 89 43.86 20.07 -1.62
N LYS A 90 43.74 21.38 -1.81
CA LYS A 90 42.91 22.23 -0.92
C LYS A 90 41.43 21.88 -0.97
N LEU A 91 40.91 21.49 -2.13
CA LEU A 91 39.55 20.99 -2.25
C LEU A 91 39.35 19.64 -1.53
N ALA A 92 40.35 18.76 -1.54
CA ALA A 92 40.32 17.51 -0.79
C ALA A 92 40.22 17.77 0.72
N HIS A 93 41.10 18.60 1.27
CA HIS A 93 41.05 19.01 2.69
C HIS A 93 39.71 19.66 3.07
N PHE A 94 39.24 20.62 2.26
CA PHE A 94 37.91 21.22 2.45
C PHE A 94 36.80 20.15 2.52
N THR A 95 36.83 19.15 1.64
CA THR A 95 35.83 18.09 1.58
C THR A 95 35.92 17.14 2.77
N GLU A 96 37.12 16.75 3.18
CA GLU A 96 37.37 15.93 4.37
C GLU A 96 36.78 16.57 5.62
N TYR A 97 37.07 17.86 5.83
CA TYR A 97 36.56 18.62 6.96
C TYR A 97 35.06 18.93 6.88
N ALA A 98 34.49 19.04 5.67
CA ALA A 98 33.05 19.11 5.48
C ALA A 98 32.33 17.81 5.89
N VAL A 99 32.87 16.65 5.48
CA VAL A 99 32.32 15.34 5.89
C VAL A 99 32.47 15.14 7.39
N PHE A 100 33.65 15.44 7.95
CA PHE A 100 33.90 15.35 9.39
C PHE A 100 32.92 16.20 10.21
N SER A 101 32.70 17.46 9.81
CA SER A 101 31.73 18.35 10.47
C SER A 101 30.30 17.84 10.36
N PHE A 102 29.89 17.36 9.19
CA PHE A 102 28.56 16.81 8.97
C PHE A 102 28.28 15.59 9.85
N VAL A 103 29.21 14.63 9.90
CA VAL A 103 29.12 13.43 10.76
C VAL A 103 29.13 13.82 12.25
N THR A 104 29.97 14.78 12.63
CA THR A 104 30.03 15.29 14.02
C THR A 104 28.72 15.96 14.43
N CYS A 105 28.06 16.70 13.54
CA CYS A 105 26.74 17.26 13.78
C CYS A 105 25.66 16.19 13.96
N ILE A 106 25.70 15.10 13.16
CA ILE A 106 24.82 13.94 13.36
C ILE A 106 25.08 13.29 14.73
N HIS A 107 26.35 13.09 15.10
CA HIS A 107 26.69 12.50 16.39
C HIS A 107 26.23 13.37 17.57
N GLY A 108 26.43 14.68 17.50
CA GLY A 108 25.93 15.61 18.50
C GLY A 108 24.40 15.64 18.60
N LEU A 109 23.69 15.48 17.48
CA LEU A 109 22.24 15.28 17.49
C LEU A 109 21.87 13.98 18.23
N MET A 110 22.58 12.87 18.00
CA MET A 110 22.36 11.60 18.70
C MET A 110 22.63 11.70 20.20
N LEU A 111 23.74 12.33 20.61
CA LEU A 111 24.05 12.61 22.01
C LEU A 111 22.93 13.40 22.68
N ARG A 112 22.41 14.42 21.99
CA ARG A 112 21.31 15.21 22.53
C ARG A 112 20.01 14.40 22.61
N LEU A 113 19.70 13.56 21.63
CA LEU A 113 18.54 12.68 21.68
C LEU A 113 18.66 11.64 22.80
N ALA A 114 19.88 11.23 23.15
CA ALA A 114 20.17 10.26 24.21
C ALA A 114 20.14 10.87 25.61
N PHE A 115 20.64 12.10 25.79
CA PHE A 115 20.90 12.69 27.11
C PHE A 115 20.19 14.03 27.38
N GLY A 116 19.49 14.62 26.41
CA GLY A 116 18.99 16.00 26.45
C GLY A 116 17.74 16.30 27.31
N ARG A 117 17.41 15.48 28.32
CA ARG A 117 16.29 15.71 29.25
C ARG A 117 16.66 15.41 30.71
N GLN A 118 17.73 16.01 31.20
CA GLN A 118 17.92 16.15 32.65
C GLN A 118 18.06 17.65 32.98
N GLY A 119 17.06 18.17 33.70
CA GLY A 119 17.10 19.52 34.29
C GLY A 119 16.08 20.52 33.75
N MET A 120 14.81 20.39 34.15
CA MET A 120 13.95 21.56 34.43
C MET A 120 12.78 21.11 35.33
N PRO A 121 12.55 21.72 36.50
CA PRO A 121 11.42 21.39 37.36
C PRO A 121 10.12 21.90 36.73
N CYS A 122 9.05 21.11 36.91
CA CYS A 122 7.69 21.42 36.50
C CYS A 122 7.29 22.85 36.90
N GLN A 123 7.00 23.71 35.93
CA GLN A 123 6.20 24.91 36.15
C GLN A 123 5.01 24.92 35.19
N SER A 124 3.91 25.38 35.76
CA SER A 124 2.53 25.35 35.33
C SER A 124 2.28 25.82 33.89
N ALA A 125 1.27 25.21 33.29
CA ALA A 125 0.68 25.62 32.03
C ALA A 125 0.18 27.07 32.13
N ASP A 126 0.68 27.94 31.26
CA ASP A 126 -0.09 29.10 30.80
C ASP A 126 0.33 29.58 29.39
N SER A 127 -0.71 29.89 28.61
CA SER A 127 -0.84 30.78 27.44
C SER A 127 0.15 30.79 26.24
N SER A 128 -0.42 30.49 25.07
CA SER A 128 -0.31 31.26 23.79
C SER A 128 1.07 31.59 23.18
N GLU A 129 1.81 30.59 22.70
CA GLU A 129 2.84 30.82 21.66
C GLU A 129 2.81 29.77 20.54
N ALA A 130 2.87 30.25 19.29
CA ALA A 130 2.80 29.44 18.08
C ALA A 130 3.89 28.34 18.00
N PRO A 131 3.58 27.15 17.46
CA PRO A 131 4.45 25.96 17.51
C PRO A 131 5.74 26.06 16.66
N HIS A 132 5.93 27.13 15.88
CA HIS A 132 7.09 27.27 14.98
C HIS A 132 8.38 27.81 15.65
N ARG A 133 8.31 28.51 16.78
CA ARG A 133 9.51 29.11 17.41
C ARG A 133 10.36 28.15 18.27
N LYS A 134 9.80 27.04 18.76
CA LYS A 134 10.54 26.09 19.62
C LYS A 134 11.53 25.16 18.89
N PHE A 135 11.47 25.04 17.56
CA PHE A 135 12.33 24.13 16.80
C PHE A 135 13.74 24.72 16.52
N GLY A 136 13.85 26.04 16.35
CA GLY A 136 15.11 26.71 15.98
C GLY A 136 16.14 26.87 17.11
N ALA A 137 15.68 27.16 18.33
CA ALA A 137 16.56 27.42 19.47
C ALA A 137 17.42 26.19 19.86
N GLY A 138 16.95 24.98 19.55
CA GLY A 138 17.69 23.77 19.82
C GLY A 138 18.91 23.60 18.92
N PHE A 139 18.76 23.66 17.60
CA PHE A 139 19.86 23.36 16.68
C PHE A 139 21.02 24.36 16.78
N ALA A 140 20.73 25.61 17.14
CA ALA A 140 21.77 26.60 17.43
C ALA A 140 22.74 26.15 18.55
N THR A 141 22.22 25.60 19.65
CA THR A 141 23.05 25.09 20.76
C THR A 141 23.90 23.89 20.37
N LEU A 142 23.42 23.06 19.42
CA LEU A 142 24.17 21.92 18.90
C LEU A 142 25.39 22.41 18.09
N LEU A 143 25.14 23.30 17.13
CA LEU A 143 26.18 23.86 16.27
C LEU A 143 27.23 24.66 17.04
N PHE A 144 26.81 25.36 18.11
CA PHE A 144 27.70 26.10 18.99
C PHE A 144 28.72 25.19 19.71
N LYS A 145 28.47 23.88 19.81
CA LYS A 145 29.40 22.92 20.40
C LYS A 145 30.21 22.15 19.36
N THR A 146 29.59 21.77 18.24
CA THR A 146 30.24 20.93 17.23
C THR A 146 31.22 21.70 16.35
N ILE A 147 30.88 22.93 15.94
CA ILE A 147 31.76 23.73 15.08
C ILE A 147 33.10 24.06 15.77
N PRO A 148 33.13 24.57 17.02
CA PRO A 148 34.41 24.84 17.69
C PRO A 148 35.24 23.58 17.93
N PHE A 149 34.60 22.44 18.21
CA PHE A 149 35.30 21.17 18.35
C PHE A 149 36.01 20.77 17.05
N CYS A 150 35.31 20.85 15.91
CA CYS A 150 35.93 20.53 14.62
C CYS A 150 37.05 21.51 14.25
N ILE A 151 36.89 22.80 14.54
CA ILE A 151 37.93 23.82 14.27
C ILE A 151 39.15 23.56 15.15
N LEU A 152 38.96 23.24 16.43
CA LEU A 152 40.06 22.89 17.32
C LEU A 152 40.82 21.67 16.79
N TYR A 153 40.09 20.67 16.27
CA TYR A 153 40.71 19.51 15.65
C TYR A 153 41.53 19.87 14.40
N ALA A 154 41.01 20.73 13.52
CA ALA A 154 41.76 21.23 12.36
C ALA A 154 43.05 21.95 12.76
N VAL A 155 43.00 22.77 13.82
CA VAL A 155 44.19 23.42 14.38
C VAL A 155 45.20 22.37 14.88
N THR A 156 44.76 21.32 15.56
CA THR A 156 45.67 20.27 16.05
C THR A 156 46.30 19.46 14.92
N ASP A 157 45.58 19.23 13.82
CA ASP A 157 46.08 18.53 12.64
C ASP A 157 47.15 19.36 11.91
N GLU A 158 46.91 20.67 11.74
CA GLU A 158 47.88 21.59 11.15
C GLU A 158 49.13 21.77 12.02
N ILE A 159 48.98 21.77 13.34
CA ILE A 159 50.13 21.74 14.26
C ILE A 159 50.90 20.42 14.12
N HIS A 160 50.20 19.29 13.94
CA HIS A 160 50.85 18.00 13.75
C HIS A 160 51.69 17.97 12.47
N GLN A 161 51.19 18.54 11.37
CA GLN A 161 51.93 18.64 10.11
C GLN A 161 53.25 19.40 10.25
N TYR A 162 53.40 20.31 11.22
CA TYR A 162 54.70 20.97 11.50
C TYR A 162 55.83 19.98 11.80
N PHE A 163 55.50 18.83 12.39
CA PHE A 163 56.48 17.82 12.79
C PHE A 163 56.73 16.77 11.69
N VAL A 164 56.06 16.88 10.54
CA VAL A 164 56.17 15.94 9.41
C VAL A 164 57.19 16.49 8.39
N PRO A 165 58.19 15.69 7.96
CA PRO A 165 59.17 16.12 6.97
C PRO A 165 58.55 16.66 5.68
N GLY A 166 58.95 17.88 5.28
CA GLY A 166 58.50 18.52 4.03
C GLY A 166 57.12 19.18 4.07
N ARG A 167 56.47 19.25 5.23
CA ARG A 167 55.22 19.97 5.45
C ARG A 167 55.48 21.32 6.15
N SER A 168 54.54 22.26 6.04
CA SER A 168 54.61 23.54 6.73
C SER A 168 53.23 23.87 7.30
N CYS A 169 53.15 24.16 8.60
CA CYS A 169 51.92 24.64 9.23
C CYS A 169 51.57 26.04 8.69
N ARG A 170 50.36 26.21 8.16
CA ARG A 170 49.90 27.50 7.60
C ARG A 170 48.54 27.88 8.15
N LEU A 171 48.41 29.11 8.63
CA LEU A 171 47.12 29.67 9.06
C LEU A 171 46.07 29.66 7.94
N PHE A 172 46.52 29.78 6.68
CA PHE A 172 45.64 29.68 5.52
C PHE A 172 44.97 28.30 5.41
N ASP A 173 45.66 27.24 5.82
CA ASP A 173 45.19 25.86 5.66
C ASP A 173 44.12 25.53 6.71
N VAL A 174 44.35 25.99 7.96
CA VAL A 174 43.32 26.04 9.00
C VAL A 174 42.08 26.80 8.53
N GLY A 175 42.26 27.87 7.76
CA GLY A 175 41.17 28.66 7.16
C GLY A 175 40.34 27.86 6.15
N VAL A 176 40.99 27.13 5.24
CA VAL A 176 40.32 26.26 4.26
C VAL A 176 39.55 25.14 4.95
N ASP A 177 40.13 24.51 5.97
CA ASP A 177 39.49 23.45 6.74
C ASP A 177 38.28 23.97 7.52
N SER A 178 38.41 25.16 8.10
CA SER A 178 37.31 25.85 8.79
C SER A 178 36.16 26.17 7.85
N LEU A 179 36.43 26.56 6.60
CA LEU A 179 35.38 26.74 5.58
C LEU A 179 34.69 25.42 5.24
N GLY A 180 35.45 24.32 5.15
CA GLY A 180 34.89 22.96 5.00
C GLY A 180 33.95 22.62 6.15
N ILE A 181 34.37 22.88 7.39
CA ILE A 181 33.56 22.64 8.60
C ILE A 181 32.22 23.40 8.54
N LEU A 182 32.26 24.68 8.18
CA LEU A 182 31.05 25.50 8.04
C LEU A 182 30.13 24.98 6.94
N PHE A 183 30.69 24.56 5.81
CA PHE A 183 29.92 23.97 4.71
C PHE A 183 29.24 22.65 5.12
N GLY A 184 29.96 21.76 5.81
CA GLY A 184 29.40 20.52 6.37
C GLY A 184 28.26 20.76 7.36
N ALA A 185 28.40 21.75 8.23
CA ALA A 185 27.35 22.16 9.17
C ALA A 185 26.12 22.75 8.45
N ALA A 186 26.32 23.54 7.39
CA ALA A 186 25.25 24.07 6.57
C ALA A 186 24.50 22.96 5.81
N LEU A 187 25.21 21.97 5.26
CA LEU A 187 24.61 20.81 4.61
C LEU A 187 23.77 19.99 5.61
N PHE A 188 24.25 19.84 6.85
CA PHE A 188 23.46 19.22 7.91
C PHE A 188 22.16 20.00 8.17
N LEU A 189 22.21 21.33 8.31
CA LEU A 189 21.00 22.13 8.48
C LEU A 189 20.02 21.99 7.31
N LEU A 190 20.53 21.98 6.07
CA LEU A 190 19.71 21.79 4.86
C LEU A 190 19.02 20.42 4.86
N THR A 191 19.73 19.36 5.26
CA THR A 191 19.14 18.01 5.37
C THR A 191 18.07 17.91 6.46
N VAL A 192 18.22 18.67 7.55
CA VAL A 192 17.21 18.78 8.61
C VAL A 192 15.97 19.54 8.12
N GLN A 193 16.15 20.64 7.39
CA GLN A 193 15.06 21.48 6.88
C GLN A 193 14.25 20.79 5.76
N THR A 194 14.88 20.03 4.88
CA THR A 194 14.25 19.33 3.74
C THR A 194 13.49 18.05 4.11
N GLN A 195 13.15 17.86 5.39
CA GLN A 195 12.45 16.69 5.95
C GLN A 195 13.11 15.30 5.74
N LYS A 196 14.28 15.18 5.08
CA LYS A 196 15.00 13.90 4.94
C LYS A 196 15.44 13.33 6.30
N VAL A 197 15.77 14.18 7.27
CA VAL A 197 16.06 13.76 8.65
C VAL A 197 14.80 13.27 9.39
N LYS A 198 13.58 13.67 8.99
CA LYS A 198 12.35 13.07 9.55
C LYS A 198 12.25 11.58 9.24
N ILE A 199 12.89 11.09 8.18
CA ILE A 199 12.92 9.65 7.84
C ILE A 199 13.83 8.89 8.82
N TRP A 200 15.01 9.43 9.13
CA TRP A 200 15.91 8.85 10.14
C TRP A 200 15.37 8.98 11.56
N ILE A 201 14.78 10.14 11.89
CA ILE A 201 14.06 10.34 13.15
C ILE A 201 12.84 9.42 13.19
N LYS A 202 12.10 9.21 12.10
CA LYS A 202 11.06 8.18 12.00
C LYS A 202 11.64 6.80 12.16
N TRP A 203 12.83 6.46 11.66
CA TRP A 203 13.45 5.14 11.88
C TRP A 203 13.86 4.94 13.36
N ILE A 204 14.34 6.00 14.02
CA ILE A 204 14.58 6.04 15.47
C ILE A 204 13.25 6.09 16.26
N LYS A 205 12.14 6.56 15.65
CA LYS A 205 10.82 6.79 16.27
C LYS A 205 9.66 5.91 15.74
N ALA A 206 9.84 4.96 14.84
CA ALA A 206 8.76 4.23 14.15
C ALA A 206 9.30 3.08 13.27
N PRO A 207 8.49 2.04 12.93
CA PRO A 207 7.14 1.76 13.40
C PRO A 207 7.14 0.63 14.45
N GLU A 208 6.13 0.64 15.31
CA GLU A 208 5.69 -0.57 16.00
C GLU A 208 5.40 -1.65 14.95
N ALA A 209 5.64 -2.90 15.33
CA ALA A 209 5.03 -4.04 14.69
C ALA A 209 3.55 -3.70 14.44
N ILE A 210 3.10 -3.80 13.19
CA ILE A 210 1.69 -3.86 12.78
C ILE A 210 0.80 -3.00 13.71
N ALA A 211 0.92 -1.68 13.60
CA ALA A 211 0.04 -0.76 14.31
C ALA A 211 -1.37 -0.91 13.75
N GLY A 212 -2.17 -1.62 14.54
CA GLY A 212 -3.61 -1.74 14.38
C GLY A 212 -4.25 -2.80 15.27
N VAL A 213 -3.51 -3.54 16.10
CA VAL A 213 -4.17 -4.21 17.23
C VAL A 213 -3.89 -3.35 18.45
N SER A 214 -4.90 -2.69 19.00
CA SER A 214 -4.75 -2.03 20.29
C SER A 214 -4.16 -3.01 21.29
N GLU A 215 -3.29 -2.49 22.15
CA GLU A 215 -2.66 -3.19 23.25
C GLU A 215 -3.69 -3.69 24.28
N ARG A 216 -4.56 -4.64 23.93
CA ARG A 216 -5.33 -5.45 24.86
C ARG A 216 -4.61 -6.77 25.11
N MET A 217 -3.86 -6.76 26.23
CA MET A 217 -3.47 -7.87 27.13
C MET A 217 -2.79 -9.11 26.52
N ASN A 218 -1.56 -9.39 26.96
CA ASN A 218 -1.20 -10.51 27.84
C ASN A 218 -1.42 -11.88 27.20
N THR A 219 -0.39 -12.71 27.32
CA THR A 219 -0.44 -14.16 27.09
C THR A 219 -1.83 -14.72 27.40
N MET A 220 -2.48 -15.34 26.41
CA MET A 220 -3.78 -15.98 26.58
C MET A 220 -3.59 -17.45 26.89
N LYS A 221 -4.47 -18.05 27.68
CA LYS A 221 -4.44 -19.51 27.82
C LYS A 221 -4.98 -20.15 26.56
N CYS A 222 -4.36 -21.25 26.13
CA CYS A 222 -4.80 -22.01 24.96
C CYS A 222 -6.29 -22.34 25.01
N ILE A 223 -6.83 -22.75 26.17
CA ILE A 223 -8.26 -23.04 26.35
C ILE A 223 -9.19 -21.88 26.02
N GLN A 224 -8.74 -20.63 26.20
CA GLN A 224 -9.54 -19.44 25.84
C GLN A 224 -9.57 -19.24 24.32
N LEU A 225 -8.50 -19.63 23.62
CA LEU A 225 -8.45 -19.58 22.16
C LEU A 225 -9.24 -20.70 21.49
N LEU A 226 -9.49 -21.79 22.22
CA LEU A 226 -10.26 -22.94 21.76
C LEU A 226 -11.77 -22.81 22.07
N GLU A 227 -12.25 -21.65 22.51
CA GLU A 227 -13.66 -21.43 22.80
C GLU A 227 -14.53 -21.67 21.55
N GLY A 228 -15.56 -22.51 21.68
CA GLY A 228 -16.45 -22.87 20.58
C GLY A 228 -15.88 -23.88 19.58
N LEU A 229 -14.66 -24.39 19.79
CA LEU A 229 -14.04 -25.42 18.97
C LEU A 229 -14.22 -26.82 19.58
N SER A 230 -14.54 -27.80 18.73
CA SER A 230 -14.36 -29.21 19.06
C SER A 230 -12.89 -29.57 18.82
N TYR A 231 -12.22 -30.11 19.84
CA TYR A 231 -10.81 -30.46 19.77
C TYR A 231 -10.46 -31.67 20.64
N LYS A 232 -9.31 -32.29 20.35
CA LYS A 232 -8.68 -33.32 21.17
C LYS A 232 -7.28 -32.85 21.57
N CYS A 233 -7.01 -32.79 22.87
CA CYS A 233 -5.64 -32.57 23.36
C CYS A 233 -4.86 -33.89 23.25
N LEU A 234 -3.87 -33.94 22.35
CA LEU A 234 -3.05 -35.14 22.15
C LEU A 234 -1.93 -35.24 23.19
N GLN A 235 -1.35 -34.10 23.56
CA GLN A 235 -0.35 -33.97 24.62
C GLN A 235 -0.28 -32.54 25.14
N GLY A 236 0.35 -32.35 26.31
CA GLY A 236 0.53 -31.06 26.97
C GLY A 236 -0.67 -30.60 27.79
N ASP A 237 -0.81 -29.29 27.97
CA ASP A 237 -1.82 -28.68 28.85
C ASP A 237 -2.55 -27.56 28.11
N VAL A 238 -3.88 -27.66 28.05
CA VAL A 238 -4.76 -26.62 27.47
C VAL A 238 -4.68 -25.29 28.24
N ASN A 239 -4.08 -25.25 29.43
CA ASN A 239 -3.78 -24.02 30.15
C ASN A 239 -2.46 -23.35 29.74
N ALA A 240 -1.73 -23.92 28.76
CA ALA A 240 -0.50 -23.34 28.24
C ALA A 240 -0.70 -21.88 27.82
N GLU A 241 0.29 -21.06 28.15
CA GLU A 241 0.33 -19.64 27.85
C GLU A 241 0.78 -19.39 26.41
N VAL A 242 -0.07 -18.73 25.62
CA VAL A 242 0.13 -18.38 24.22
C VAL A 242 0.44 -16.88 24.08
N SER A 243 1.64 -16.57 23.59
CA SER A 243 2.14 -15.19 23.42
C SER A 243 1.80 -14.58 22.06
N ALA A 244 1.50 -15.40 21.06
CA ALA A 244 1.14 -15.02 19.71
C ALA A 244 0.42 -16.16 18.99
N VAL A 245 -0.44 -15.85 18.00
CA VAL A 245 -1.02 -16.82 17.07
C VAL A 245 -0.39 -16.62 15.69
N VAL A 246 0.14 -17.69 15.10
CA VAL A 246 0.84 -17.63 13.81
C VAL A 246 0.43 -18.78 12.88
N ASN A 247 0.27 -18.49 11.60
CA ASN A 247 -0.06 -19.44 10.54
C ASN A 247 1.02 -19.51 9.42
N ASP A 248 2.17 -18.86 9.65
CA ASP A 248 3.29 -18.78 8.72
C ASP A 248 4.58 -19.14 9.47
N SER A 249 5.28 -20.18 9.04
CA SER A 249 6.48 -20.69 9.71
C SER A 249 7.61 -19.64 9.79
N ARG A 250 7.62 -18.67 8.87
CA ARG A 250 8.59 -17.56 8.89
C ARG A 250 8.36 -16.58 10.05
N LYS A 251 7.18 -16.63 10.67
CA LYS A 251 6.77 -15.78 11.81
C LYS A 251 6.81 -16.51 13.16
N LEU A 252 7.30 -17.75 13.20
CA LEU A 252 7.44 -18.53 14.44
C LEU A 252 8.24 -17.76 15.50
N ALA A 253 7.72 -17.76 16.73
CA ALA A 253 8.30 -17.09 17.87
C ALA A 253 8.08 -17.90 19.15
N GLU A 254 8.90 -17.66 20.17
CA GLU A 254 8.78 -18.32 21.47
C GLU A 254 7.42 -18.03 22.13
N GLY A 255 6.77 -19.07 22.64
CA GLY A 255 5.46 -19.02 23.28
C GLY A 255 4.28 -18.96 22.30
N CYS A 256 4.49 -19.01 20.99
CA CYS A 256 3.39 -18.90 20.03
C CYS A 256 2.52 -20.17 19.96
N MET A 257 1.28 -20.00 19.51
CA MET A 257 0.45 -21.04 18.94
C MET A 257 0.69 -21.05 17.43
N PHE A 258 1.24 -22.14 16.90
CA PHE A 258 1.40 -22.34 15.46
C PHE A 258 0.24 -23.17 14.91
N ILE A 259 -0.46 -22.62 13.91
CA ILE A 259 -1.58 -23.28 13.24
C ILE A 259 -1.06 -23.97 11.97
N CYS A 260 -1.07 -25.30 11.97
CA CYS A 260 -0.57 -26.13 10.89
C CYS A 260 -1.62 -26.28 9.77
N ILE A 261 -1.73 -25.27 8.91
CA ILE A 261 -2.72 -25.28 7.82
C ILE A 261 -2.27 -26.21 6.68
N LYS A 262 -3.17 -27.08 6.22
CA LYS A 262 -3.03 -27.75 4.92
C LYS A 262 -3.41 -26.80 3.78
N GLY A 263 -2.40 -26.34 3.05
CA GLY A 263 -2.53 -25.49 1.86
C GLY A 263 -2.50 -26.30 0.57
N ALA A 264 -2.86 -25.67 -0.54
CA ALA A 264 -2.82 -26.30 -1.87
C ALA A 264 -1.40 -26.65 -2.34
N SER A 265 -0.39 -25.89 -1.89
CA SER A 265 1.01 -26.06 -2.30
C SER A 265 1.93 -26.49 -1.17
N PHE A 266 1.46 -26.45 0.07
CA PHE A 266 2.30 -26.65 1.25
C PHE A 266 1.48 -27.16 2.43
N ASP A 267 2.02 -28.11 3.18
CA ASP A 267 1.42 -28.64 4.40
C ASP A 267 2.13 -28.11 5.66
N GLY A 268 1.43 -27.26 6.42
CA GLY A 268 1.90 -26.66 7.67
C GLY A 268 2.41 -27.66 8.70
N HIS A 269 1.90 -28.89 8.70
CA HIS A 269 2.32 -29.94 9.65
C HIS A 269 3.79 -30.29 9.50
N THR A 270 4.36 -30.14 8.31
CA THR A 270 5.79 -30.40 8.06
C THR A 270 6.73 -29.45 8.81
N PHE A 271 6.23 -28.33 9.33
CA PHE A 271 6.99 -27.40 10.18
C PHE A 271 6.77 -27.60 11.69
N ALA A 272 6.01 -28.62 12.12
CA ALA A 272 5.72 -28.86 13.53
C ALA A 272 6.98 -29.01 14.39
N GLU A 273 7.97 -29.78 13.91
CA GLU A 273 9.24 -29.96 14.61
C GLU A 273 10.05 -28.66 14.69
N GLU A 274 10.07 -27.86 13.62
CA GLU A 274 10.72 -26.55 13.60
C GLU A 274 10.05 -25.58 14.58
N ALA A 275 8.71 -25.56 14.61
CA ALA A 275 7.93 -24.76 15.54
C ALA A 275 8.24 -25.11 16.99
N ALA A 276 8.32 -26.41 17.31
CA ALA A 276 8.74 -26.88 18.63
C ALA A 276 10.17 -26.42 18.99
N LYS A 277 11.13 -26.56 18.05
CA LYS A 277 12.53 -26.09 18.25
C LYS A 277 12.64 -24.58 18.46
N LYS A 278 11.75 -23.80 17.84
CA LYS A 278 11.65 -22.34 18.02
C LYS A 278 10.84 -21.92 19.26
N GLY A 279 10.40 -22.88 20.06
CA GLY A 279 9.73 -22.62 21.34
C GLY A 279 8.25 -22.33 21.22
N ALA A 280 7.54 -22.83 20.20
CA ALA A 280 6.08 -22.77 20.17
C ALA A 280 5.50 -23.45 21.42
N ALA A 281 4.55 -22.78 22.09
CA ALA A 281 3.87 -23.34 23.26
C ALA A 281 2.78 -24.34 22.86
N VAL A 282 2.13 -24.07 21.72
CA VAL A 282 1.00 -24.87 21.22
C VAL A 282 1.12 -25.10 19.73
N LEU A 283 0.81 -26.32 19.28
CA LEU A 283 0.57 -26.64 17.88
C LEU A 283 -0.92 -26.98 17.70
N LEU A 284 -1.58 -26.32 16.76
CA LEU A 284 -2.94 -26.62 16.34
C LEU A 284 -2.89 -27.35 15.01
N VAL A 285 -3.33 -28.61 15.00
CA VAL A 285 -3.10 -29.56 13.91
C VAL A 285 -4.39 -30.28 13.49
N GLU A 286 -4.45 -30.75 12.25
CA GLU A 286 -5.45 -31.73 11.78
C GLU A 286 -4.96 -33.15 11.99
N ASP A 287 -3.70 -33.42 11.60
CA ASP A 287 -3.08 -34.73 11.75
C ASP A 287 -2.17 -34.74 12.98
N PRO A 288 -2.08 -35.87 13.70
CA PRO A 288 -1.12 -36.03 14.78
C PRO A 288 0.31 -35.78 14.29
N VAL A 289 1.10 -35.08 15.11
CA VAL A 289 2.52 -34.78 14.84
C VAL A 289 3.40 -35.30 15.97
N ASP A 290 4.61 -35.74 15.63
CA ASP A 290 5.60 -36.20 16.60
C ASP A 290 6.52 -35.03 16.98
N VAL A 291 6.36 -34.49 18.20
CA VAL A 291 7.10 -33.35 18.72
C VAL A 291 7.38 -33.55 20.22
N PRO A 292 8.40 -32.89 20.81
CA PRO A 292 8.73 -33.05 22.23
C PRO A 292 7.53 -32.80 23.16
N GLU A 293 7.44 -33.57 24.25
CA GLU A 293 6.35 -33.49 25.25
C GLU A 293 6.19 -32.10 25.90
N THR A 294 7.19 -31.23 25.76
CA THR A 294 7.16 -29.84 26.23
C THR A 294 6.19 -28.95 25.46
N VAL A 295 5.69 -29.38 24.29
CA VAL A 295 4.79 -28.60 23.44
C VAL A 295 3.37 -29.18 23.52
N THR A 296 2.38 -28.32 23.74
CA THR A 296 0.97 -28.74 23.73
C THR A 296 0.50 -28.97 22.30
N VAL A 297 -0.15 -30.10 22.02
CA VAL A 297 -0.66 -30.43 20.68
C VAL A 297 -2.17 -30.60 20.74
N ILE A 298 -2.87 -29.72 20.02
CA ILE A 298 -4.33 -29.68 19.92
C ILE A 298 -4.72 -30.13 18.52
N GLN A 299 -5.45 -31.23 18.45
CA GLN A 299 -6.00 -31.75 17.22
C GLN A 299 -7.43 -31.24 17.00
N VAL A 300 -7.72 -30.76 15.79
CA VAL A 300 -9.04 -30.35 15.30
C VAL A 300 -9.36 -31.04 13.99
N GLU A 301 -10.63 -31.03 13.57
CA GLU A 301 -11.03 -31.61 12.28
C GLU A 301 -10.53 -30.76 11.09
N SER A 302 -10.62 -29.43 11.20
CA SER A 302 -10.15 -28.48 10.18
C SER A 302 -9.38 -27.34 10.83
N THR A 303 -8.10 -27.21 10.49
CA THR A 303 -7.25 -26.10 10.96
C THR A 303 -7.64 -24.77 10.35
N ARG A 304 -8.28 -24.75 9.18
CA ARG A 304 -8.79 -23.52 8.56
C ARG A 304 -9.98 -22.96 9.33
N TYR A 305 -10.96 -23.82 9.62
CA TYR A 305 -12.09 -23.46 10.46
C TYR A 305 -11.63 -23.04 11.86
N ALA A 306 -10.71 -23.80 12.45
CA ALA A 306 -10.16 -23.48 13.76
C ALA A 306 -9.37 -22.17 13.77
N MET A 307 -8.62 -21.85 12.70
CA MET A 307 -7.92 -20.57 12.58
C MET A 307 -8.91 -19.39 12.65
N ALA A 308 -10.10 -19.50 12.04
CA ALA A 308 -11.08 -18.43 12.09
C ALA A 308 -11.58 -18.17 13.52
N LEU A 309 -11.97 -19.23 14.24
CA LEU A 309 -12.45 -19.10 15.63
C LEU A 309 -11.34 -18.67 16.60
N VAL A 310 -10.14 -19.25 16.48
CA VAL A 310 -8.96 -18.84 17.27
C VAL A 310 -8.63 -17.37 17.01
N SER A 311 -8.70 -16.91 15.77
CA SER A 311 -8.42 -15.51 15.43
C SER A 311 -9.48 -14.58 16.01
N ALA A 312 -10.75 -14.97 15.96
CA ALA A 312 -11.81 -14.23 16.62
C ALA A 312 -11.54 -14.09 18.13
N ALA A 313 -11.20 -15.17 18.83
CA ALA A 313 -10.87 -15.15 20.25
C ALA A 313 -9.61 -14.33 20.56
N TRP A 314 -8.54 -14.52 19.78
CA TRP A 314 -7.26 -13.83 19.94
C TRP A 314 -7.39 -12.31 19.83
N PHE A 315 -8.24 -11.82 18.92
CA PHE A 315 -8.50 -10.39 18.75
C PHE A 315 -9.65 -9.86 19.61
N GLY A 316 -10.23 -10.69 20.49
CA GLY A 316 -11.28 -10.29 21.45
C GLY A 316 -12.67 -10.17 20.84
N HIS A 317 -12.99 -10.97 19.83
CA HIS A 317 -14.25 -10.98 19.08
C HIS A 317 -14.68 -9.61 18.51
N PRO A 318 -13.81 -8.93 17.73
CA PRO A 318 -14.06 -7.55 17.29
C PRO A 318 -15.28 -7.41 16.37
N ALA A 319 -15.70 -8.49 15.71
CA ALA A 319 -16.94 -8.52 14.92
C ALA A 319 -18.19 -8.19 15.76
N LYS A 320 -18.18 -8.48 17.08
CA LYS A 320 -19.30 -8.15 17.98
C LYS A 320 -19.37 -6.67 18.37
N GLU A 321 -18.33 -5.90 18.05
CA GLU A 321 -18.23 -4.46 18.32
C GLU A 321 -18.48 -3.62 17.06
N LEU A 322 -18.69 -4.25 15.90
CA LEU A 322 -18.95 -3.62 14.61
C LEU A 322 -20.30 -4.07 14.06
N THR A 323 -20.97 -3.20 13.33
CA THR A 323 -22.00 -3.64 12.37
C THR A 323 -21.30 -4.26 11.17
N THR A 324 -21.48 -5.56 10.97
CA THR A 324 -20.74 -6.35 9.96
C THR A 324 -21.59 -6.61 8.72
N ILE A 325 -21.10 -6.19 7.56
CA ILE A 325 -21.81 -6.27 6.29
C ILE A 325 -20.98 -7.08 5.30
N ALA A 326 -21.56 -8.15 4.75
CA ALA A 326 -20.92 -8.98 3.73
C ALA A 326 -21.63 -8.85 2.38
N VAL A 327 -20.85 -8.62 1.32
CA VAL A 327 -21.35 -8.58 -0.06
C VAL A 327 -20.77 -9.74 -0.86
N THR A 328 -21.64 -10.59 -1.41
CA THR A 328 -21.26 -11.68 -2.32
C THR A 328 -21.96 -11.57 -3.68
N GLY A 329 -21.43 -12.32 -4.65
CA GLY A 329 -21.91 -12.40 -6.03
C GLY A 329 -20.77 -12.57 -7.03
N THR A 330 -21.08 -12.80 -8.29
CA THR A 330 -20.07 -12.88 -9.36
C THR A 330 -19.55 -11.48 -9.66
N LYS A 331 -20.43 -10.53 -10.00
CA LYS A 331 -20.08 -9.14 -10.35
C LYS A 331 -20.70 -8.13 -9.38
N GLY A 332 -20.13 -6.92 -9.31
CA GLY A 332 -20.71 -5.80 -8.56
C GLY A 332 -20.36 -5.71 -7.08
N LYS A 333 -19.63 -6.69 -6.51
CA LYS A 333 -19.20 -6.69 -5.10
C LYS A 333 -18.48 -5.38 -4.71
N THR A 334 -17.35 -5.09 -5.35
CA THR A 334 -16.55 -3.88 -5.07
C THR A 334 -17.37 -2.59 -5.22
N THR A 335 -18.14 -2.43 -6.29
CA THR A 335 -18.97 -1.22 -6.47
C THR A 335 -19.98 -1.08 -5.34
N THR A 336 -20.66 -2.17 -5.00
CA THR A 336 -21.67 -2.18 -3.93
C THR A 336 -21.05 -1.92 -2.55
N THR A 337 -19.89 -2.50 -2.24
CA THR A 337 -19.21 -2.25 -0.95
C THR A 337 -18.83 -0.78 -0.78
N TYR A 338 -18.32 -0.13 -1.83
CA TYR A 338 -17.99 1.31 -1.76
C TYR A 338 -19.24 2.20 -1.76
N MET A 339 -20.33 1.82 -2.44
CA MET A 339 -21.62 2.53 -2.34
C MET A 339 -22.16 2.48 -0.90
N ILE A 340 -22.12 1.31 -0.27
CA ILE A 340 -22.51 1.12 1.14
C ILE A 340 -21.62 2.00 2.02
N GLN A 341 -20.29 1.94 1.87
CA GLN A 341 -19.37 2.77 2.65
C GLN A 341 -19.74 4.25 2.55
N ALA A 342 -19.88 4.79 1.33
CA ALA A 342 -20.17 6.20 1.12
C ALA A 342 -21.51 6.63 1.74
N LEU A 343 -22.53 5.78 1.64
CA LEU A 343 -23.84 6.03 2.25
C LEU A 343 -23.76 6.01 3.79
N LEU A 344 -23.05 5.03 4.37
CA LEU A 344 -22.90 4.91 5.82
C LEU A 344 -22.05 6.05 6.41
N GLU A 345 -20.97 6.43 5.75
CA GLU A 345 -20.14 7.58 6.16
C GLU A 345 -20.96 8.88 6.14
N LYS A 346 -21.80 9.07 5.11
CA LYS A 346 -22.73 10.21 5.07
C LYS A 346 -23.78 10.16 6.18
N ALA A 347 -24.23 8.98 6.56
CA ALA A 347 -25.12 8.75 7.69
C ALA A 347 -24.44 8.92 9.07
N GLY A 348 -23.12 9.18 9.10
CA GLY A 348 -22.36 9.43 10.33
C GLY A 348 -21.70 8.19 10.93
N HIS A 349 -21.72 7.05 10.24
CA HIS A 349 -21.08 5.80 10.68
C HIS A 349 -19.66 5.74 10.14
N LYS A 350 -18.68 5.61 11.03
CA LYS A 350 -17.28 5.47 10.59
C LYS A 350 -17.08 4.04 10.10
N THR A 351 -16.91 3.88 8.80
CA THR A 351 -17.01 2.58 8.13
C THR A 351 -15.66 2.10 7.60
N GLY A 352 -15.28 0.86 7.95
CA GLY A 352 -14.15 0.18 7.33
C GLY A 352 -14.54 -0.59 6.06
N VAL A 353 -13.58 -0.82 5.16
CA VAL A 353 -13.77 -1.66 3.95
C VAL A 353 -12.74 -2.77 3.91
N ILE A 354 -13.15 -3.97 3.49
CA ILE A 354 -12.25 -5.08 3.15
C ILE A 354 -12.67 -5.61 1.77
N GLY A 355 -11.86 -5.39 0.74
CA GLY A 355 -12.23 -5.83 -0.61
C GLY A 355 -11.08 -5.98 -1.58
N THR A 356 -11.41 -6.12 -2.86
CA THR A 356 -10.46 -6.42 -3.94
C THR A 356 -9.42 -5.31 -4.15
N ILE A 357 -9.79 -4.05 -3.92
CA ILE A 357 -8.90 -2.90 -4.11
C ILE A 357 -7.95 -2.78 -2.93
N GLU A 358 -8.49 -2.75 -1.72
CA GLU A 358 -7.74 -2.48 -0.50
C GLU A 358 -8.55 -2.80 0.76
N VAL A 359 -7.88 -2.66 1.90
CA VAL A 359 -8.51 -2.52 3.20
C VAL A 359 -8.41 -1.06 3.64
N VAL A 360 -9.56 -0.47 3.97
CA VAL A 360 -9.68 0.93 4.43
C VAL A 360 -10.03 0.93 5.92
N ILE A 361 -9.22 1.60 6.73
CA ILE A 361 -9.36 1.70 8.19
C ILE A 361 -9.18 3.16 8.60
N GLY A 362 -10.27 3.92 8.68
CA GLY A 362 -10.17 5.38 8.75
C GLY A 362 -9.35 5.90 7.56
N ASP A 363 -8.29 6.67 7.84
CA ASP A 363 -7.40 7.22 6.79
C ASP A 363 -6.33 6.23 6.29
N LYS A 364 -6.31 4.99 6.80
CA LYS A 364 -5.29 3.99 6.47
C LYS A 364 -5.77 3.11 5.31
N HIS A 365 -4.98 3.07 4.25
CA HIS A 365 -5.20 2.25 3.06
C HIS A 365 -4.15 1.14 2.98
N ILE A 366 -4.58 -0.11 2.88
CA ILE A 366 -3.70 -1.29 2.89
C ILE A 366 -3.98 -2.14 1.65
N ALA A 367 -2.97 -2.33 0.80
CA ALA A 367 -3.07 -3.22 -0.34
C ALA A 367 -3.23 -4.69 0.10
N VAL A 368 -4.08 -5.44 -0.59
CA VAL A 368 -4.35 -6.85 -0.29
C VAL A 368 -4.07 -7.77 -1.47
N ASN A 369 -3.76 -9.02 -1.18
CA ASN A 369 -3.50 -10.05 -2.20
C ASN A 369 -4.76 -10.83 -2.60
N ASN A 370 -5.84 -10.73 -1.82
CA ASN A 370 -7.07 -11.49 -2.01
C ASN A 370 -8.27 -10.58 -1.72
N THR A 371 -9.36 -10.75 -2.49
CA THR A 371 -10.65 -10.08 -2.25
C THR A 371 -11.18 -10.32 -0.83
N THR A 372 -11.09 -11.57 -0.36
CA THR A 372 -11.39 -11.95 1.02
C THR A 372 -10.08 -12.46 1.64
N PRO A 373 -9.44 -11.71 2.55
CA PRO A 373 -8.20 -12.12 3.22
C PRO A 373 -8.37 -13.39 4.05
N GLU A 374 -7.26 -14.00 4.51
CA GLU A 374 -7.32 -15.11 5.46
C GLU A 374 -7.98 -14.67 6.79
N SER A 375 -8.62 -15.62 7.49
CA SER A 375 -9.44 -15.30 8.67
C SER A 375 -8.69 -14.56 9.78
N TYR A 376 -7.40 -14.89 9.98
CA TYR A 376 -6.52 -14.14 10.88
C TYR A 376 -6.44 -12.65 10.53
N ASP A 377 -6.25 -12.33 9.24
CA ASP A 377 -6.16 -10.95 8.79
C ASP A 377 -7.50 -10.24 8.88
N ILE A 378 -8.63 -10.91 8.58
CA ILE A 378 -9.97 -10.32 8.74
C ILE A 378 -10.20 -9.87 10.19
N HIS A 379 -9.99 -10.77 11.16
CA HIS A 379 -10.20 -10.42 12.57
C HIS A 379 -9.19 -9.39 13.07
N ARG A 380 -7.95 -9.43 12.58
CA ARG A 380 -6.98 -8.35 12.83
C ARG A 380 -7.52 -7.02 12.33
N TYR A 381 -7.96 -6.93 11.07
CA TYR A 381 -8.53 -5.72 10.48
C TYR A 381 -9.75 -5.20 11.23
N PHE A 382 -10.67 -6.07 11.62
CA PHE A 382 -11.82 -5.69 12.46
C PHE A 382 -11.38 -5.06 13.77
N ARG A 383 -10.38 -5.65 14.45
CA ARG A 383 -9.82 -5.06 15.68
C ARG A 383 -9.22 -3.68 15.39
N GLU A 384 -8.43 -3.53 14.32
CA GLU A 384 -7.86 -2.24 13.93
C GLU A 384 -8.94 -1.20 13.61
N MET A 385 -10.07 -1.62 13.03
CA MET A 385 -11.22 -0.77 12.75
C MET A 385 -11.88 -0.28 14.04
N VAL A 386 -12.18 -1.19 14.98
CA VAL A 386 -12.76 -0.79 16.27
C VAL A 386 -11.80 0.15 17.02
N ASP A 387 -10.49 -0.11 16.98
CA ASP A 387 -9.47 0.75 17.61
C ASP A 387 -9.35 2.13 16.94
N ALA A 388 -9.62 2.20 15.64
CA ALA A 388 -9.73 3.45 14.90
C ALA A 388 -11.07 4.17 15.14
N GLY A 389 -11.99 3.58 15.91
CA GLY A 389 -13.31 4.11 16.19
C GLY A 389 -14.33 3.89 15.08
N CYS A 390 -14.10 2.93 14.18
CA CYS A 390 -15.12 2.47 13.26
C CYS A 390 -16.23 1.73 14.04
N ASP A 391 -17.47 1.93 13.63
CA ASP A 391 -18.67 1.27 14.17
C ASP A 391 -19.31 0.31 13.15
N ALA A 392 -18.90 0.38 11.89
CA ALA A 392 -19.34 -0.51 10.81
C ALA A 392 -18.17 -1.00 9.95
N VAL A 393 -18.36 -2.15 9.32
CA VAL A 393 -17.46 -2.68 8.29
C VAL A 393 -18.26 -3.31 7.17
N VAL A 394 -17.90 -2.98 5.94
CA VAL A 394 -18.40 -3.63 4.74
C VAL A 394 -17.28 -4.41 4.05
N MET A 395 -17.53 -5.69 3.77
CA MET A 395 -16.52 -6.56 3.18
C MET A 395 -17.03 -7.38 2.00
N GLU A 396 -16.14 -7.60 1.03
CA GLU A 396 -16.38 -8.53 -0.06
C GLU A 396 -16.19 -9.98 0.44
N ALA A 397 -17.27 -10.76 0.44
CA ALA A 397 -17.27 -12.17 0.80
C ALA A 397 -17.28 -13.03 -0.48
N SER A 398 -16.08 -13.35 -1.00
CA SER A 398 -15.93 -14.19 -2.19
C SER A 398 -16.38 -15.63 -1.92
N SER A 399 -16.75 -16.37 -2.97
CA SER A 399 -17.09 -17.80 -2.85
C SER A 399 -15.93 -18.63 -2.30
N GLN A 400 -14.69 -18.24 -2.59
CA GLN A 400 -13.48 -18.83 -2.01
C GLN A 400 -13.32 -18.49 -0.53
N GLY A 401 -13.78 -17.31 -0.11
CA GLY A 401 -13.89 -16.93 1.30
C GLY A 401 -14.69 -17.94 2.10
N PHE A 402 -15.87 -18.29 1.58
CA PHE A 402 -16.73 -19.31 2.19
C PHE A 402 -16.14 -20.72 2.08
N LYS A 403 -15.66 -21.12 0.90
CA LYS A 403 -15.07 -22.46 0.67
C LYS A 403 -13.89 -22.78 1.58
N LEU A 404 -13.08 -21.77 1.92
CA LEU A 404 -11.85 -21.92 2.70
C LEU A 404 -12.02 -21.50 4.16
N ASP A 405 -13.26 -21.38 4.65
CA ASP A 405 -13.61 -21.00 6.03
C ASP A 405 -13.03 -19.65 6.48
N ARG A 406 -12.73 -18.73 5.55
CA ARG A 406 -12.13 -17.42 5.89
C ARG A 406 -13.09 -16.54 6.69
N THR A 407 -14.39 -16.69 6.47
CA THR A 407 -15.45 -15.96 7.18
C THR A 407 -16.09 -16.78 8.30
N ALA A 408 -15.59 -17.98 8.59
CA ALA A 408 -16.19 -18.84 9.60
C ALA A 408 -16.18 -18.17 10.98
N GLY A 409 -17.28 -18.31 11.72
CA GLY A 409 -17.45 -17.69 13.05
C GLY A 409 -17.75 -16.19 13.03
N ILE A 410 -17.88 -15.58 11.85
CA ILE A 410 -18.44 -14.24 11.69
C ILE A 410 -19.94 -14.37 11.48
N GLU A 411 -20.73 -13.81 12.41
CA GLU A 411 -22.16 -13.63 12.22
C GLU A 411 -22.38 -12.21 11.69
N PHE A 412 -22.60 -12.09 10.39
CA PHE A 412 -22.85 -10.81 9.74
C PHE A 412 -24.19 -10.22 10.20
N ASP A 413 -24.25 -8.92 10.46
CA ASP A 413 -25.54 -8.27 10.68
C ASP A 413 -26.34 -8.24 9.38
N TYR A 414 -25.67 -7.94 8.26
CA TYR A 414 -26.27 -7.84 6.94
C TYR A 414 -25.47 -8.63 5.89
N GLY A 415 -26.17 -9.48 5.13
CA GLY A 415 -25.61 -10.18 3.97
C GLY A 415 -26.30 -9.73 2.69
N LEU A 416 -25.55 -9.33 1.66
CA LEU A 416 -26.06 -8.90 0.37
C LEU A 416 -25.56 -9.79 -0.77
N PHE A 417 -26.48 -10.32 -1.57
CA PHE A 417 -26.21 -11.05 -2.81
C PHE A 417 -26.53 -10.20 -4.04
N THR A 418 -25.54 -9.98 -4.91
CA THR A 418 -25.70 -9.15 -6.12
C THR A 418 -26.21 -9.93 -7.34
N ASN A 419 -25.48 -10.97 -7.76
CA ASN A 419 -25.81 -11.82 -8.90
C ASN A 419 -24.94 -13.10 -8.92
N LEU A 420 -25.34 -14.08 -9.72
CA LEU A 420 -24.57 -15.28 -10.00
C LEU A 420 -24.54 -15.58 -11.50
N SER A 421 -23.35 -15.89 -12.00
CA SER A 421 -23.11 -16.38 -13.36
C SER A 421 -21.88 -17.29 -13.35
N PRO A 422 -21.72 -18.21 -14.32
CA PRO A 422 -20.56 -19.10 -14.37
C PRO A 422 -19.24 -18.33 -14.33
N ASP A 423 -18.46 -18.57 -13.28
CA ASP A 423 -17.14 -17.98 -13.03
C ASP A 423 -16.42 -18.84 -11.98
N HIS A 424 -15.10 -18.71 -11.89
CA HIS A 424 -14.27 -19.39 -10.88
C HIS A 424 -14.44 -20.93 -10.81
N ILE A 425 -14.70 -21.59 -11.94
CA ILE A 425 -14.78 -23.05 -12.04
C ILE A 425 -13.48 -23.57 -12.65
N GLY A 426 -12.76 -24.41 -11.90
CA GLY A 426 -11.52 -24.98 -12.39
C GLY A 426 -10.62 -25.59 -11.32
N PRO A 427 -9.44 -26.09 -11.73
CA PRO A 427 -8.46 -26.67 -10.83
C PRO A 427 -8.01 -25.66 -9.77
N ASN A 428 -8.18 -25.99 -8.49
CA ASN A 428 -7.94 -25.12 -7.32
C ASN A 428 -8.96 -23.99 -7.09
N GLU A 429 -10.05 -23.95 -7.84
CA GLU A 429 -11.20 -23.08 -7.56
C GLU A 429 -12.42 -23.91 -7.16
N HIS A 430 -13.57 -23.74 -7.83
CA HIS A 430 -14.76 -24.57 -7.60
C HIS A 430 -14.78 -25.76 -8.56
N LYS A 431 -15.20 -26.93 -8.06
CA LYS A 431 -15.26 -28.18 -8.84
C LYS A 431 -16.28 -28.09 -9.99
N ASP A 432 -17.39 -27.40 -9.73
CA ASP A 432 -18.52 -27.21 -10.63
C ASP A 432 -19.33 -25.98 -10.18
N PHE A 433 -20.33 -25.61 -10.98
CA PHE A 433 -21.20 -24.48 -10.68
C PHE A 433 -22.05 -24.67 -9.41
N ALA A 434 -22.41 -25.92 -9.10
CA ALA A 434 -23.22 -26.24 -7.92
C ALA A 434 -22.44 -25.96 -6.62
N GLU A 435 -21.14 -26.29 -6.57
CA GLU A 435 -20.26 -25.92 -5.47
C GLU A 435 -20.14 -24.40 -5.35
N TYR A 436 -19.88 -23.71 -6.46
CA TYR A 436 -19.76 -22.25 -6.51
C TYR A 436 -20.99 -21.54 -5.95
N LEU A 437 -22.18 -21.98 -6.37
CA LEU A 437 -23.47 -21.50 -5.86
C LEU A 437 -23.60 -21.80 -4.37
N SER A 438 -23.37 -23.05 -3.96
CA SER A 438 -23.51 -23.48 -2.57
C SER A 438 -22.62 -22.68 -1.61
N CYS A 439 -21.40 -22.34 -2.02
CA CYS A 439 -20.49 -21.54 -1.22
C CYS A 439 -21.01 -20.11 -1.05
N LYS A 440 -21.59 -19.48 -2.08
CA LYS A 440 -22.19 -18.15 -1.92
C LYS A 440 -23.48 -18.17 -1.10
N ALA A 441 -24.29 -19.23 -1.23
CA ALA A 441 -25.51 -19.40 -0.45
C ALA A 441 -25.24 -19.45 1.07
N MET A 442 -24.02 -19.84 1.49
CA MET A 442 -23.60 -19.78 2.89
C MET A 442 -23.75 -18.39 3.51
N LEU A 443 -23.71 -17.31 2.72
CA LEU A 443 -23.98 -15.96 3.19
C LEU A 443 -25.28 -15.88 4.00
N PHE A 444 -26.37 -16.45 3.49
CA PHE A 444 -27.70 -16.41 4.13
C PHE A 444 -27.84 -17.37 5.32
N THR A 445 -26.80 -18.17 5.59
CA THR A 445 -26.65 -18.96 6.82
C THR A 445 -25.73 -18.31 7.84
N GLN A 446 -25.01 -17.26 7.45
CA GLN A 446 -24.02 -16.54 8.25
C GLN A 446 -24.40 -15.08 8.50
N CYS A 447 -25.62 -14.65 8.17
CA CYS A 447 -26.10 -13.29 8.46
C CYS A 447 -27.41 -13.27 9.24
N LYS A 448 -27.68 -12.18 9.97
CA LYS A 448 -28.93 -11.96 10.72
C LYS A 448 -30.07 -11.49 9.82
N LYS A 449 -29.76 -10.71 8.77
CA LYS A 449 -30.70 -10.29 7.72
C LYS A 449 -30.03 -10.32 6.35
N GLY A 450 -30.73 -10.87 5.37
CA GLY A 450 -30.27 -11.01 4.00
C GLY A 450 -30.91 -10.00 3.05
N PHE A 451 -30.16 -9.57 2.04
CA PHE A 451 -30.62 -8.80 0.89
C PHE A 451 -30.25 -9.55 -0.39
N ALA A 452 -31.21 -9.75 -1.27
CA ALA A 452 -30.99 -10.55 -2.48
C ALA A 452 -31.62 -9.88 -3.71
N ASN A 453 -30.87 -9.88 -4.80
CA ASN A 453 -31.38 -9.47 -6.10
C ASN A 453 -32.42 -10.48 -6.61
N LEU A 454 -33.67 -10.07 -6.72
CA LEU A 454 -34.78 -10.90 -7.20
C LEU A 454 -34.71 -11.18 -8.71
N ASP A 455 -34.02 -10.31 -9.46
CA ASP A 455 -33.90 -10.46 -10.91
C ASP A 455 -32.87 -11.52 -11.33
N ASP A 456 -32.08 -12.03 -10.38
CA ASP A 456 -31.09 -13.07 -10.66
C ASP A 456 -31.79 -14.41 -10.86
N GLU A 457 -31.44 -15.12 -11.93
CA GLU A 457 -32.06 -16.41 -12.26
C GLU A 457 -31.82 -17.49 -11.20
N HIS A 458 -30.80 -17.31 -10.34
CA HIS A 458 -30.47 -18.23 -9.25
C HIS A 458 -30.96 -17.75 -7.88
N PHE A 459 -31.88 -16.79 -7.83
CA PHE A 459 -32.44 -16.26 -6.58
C PHE A 459 -33.02 -17.37 -5.68
N GLU A 460 -33.77 -18.31 -6.25
CA GLU A 460 -34.38 -19.39 -5.47
C GLU A 460 -33.32 -20.32 -4.87
N GLU A 461 -32.32 -20.73 -5.67
CA GLU A 461 -31.29 -21.65 -5.21
C GLU A 461 -30.33 -21.01 -4.20
N ILE A 462 -29.99 -19.73 -4.38
CA ILE A 462 -29.07 -19.03 -3.48
C ILE A 462 -29.71 -18.78 -2.10
N THR A 463 -31.03 -18.62 -2.04
CA THR A 463 -31.78 -18.36 -0.81
C THR A 463 -32.42 -19.61 -0.22
N ALA A 464 -32.38 -20.76 -0.90
CA ALA A 464 -33.05 -22.00 -0.50
C ALA A 464 -32.72 -22.50 0.92
N LYS A 465 -31.52 -22.21 1.41
CA LYS A 465 -31.04 -22.60 2.75
C LYS A 465 -30.93 -21.41 3.72
N ALA A 466 -31.50 -20.26 3.37
CA ALA A 466 -31.47 -19.09 4.24
C ALA A 466 -32.10 -19.42 5.61
N VAL A 467 -31.38 -19.07 6.67
CA VAL A 467 -31.89 -19.18 8.05
C VAL A 467 -32.27 -17.81 8.62
N CYS A 468 -32.02 -16.75 7.84
CA CYS A 468 -32.36 -15.37 8.14
C CYS A 468 -33.53 -14.88 7.28
N PRO A 469 -34.24 -13.81 7.71
CA PRO A 469 -35.16 -13.10 6.82
C PRO A 469 -34.40 -12.51 5.63
N VAL A 470 -34.94 -12.72 4.43
CA VAL A 470 -34.39 -12.19 3.17
C VAL A 470 -35.32 -11.13 2.60
N GLN A 471 -34.78 -9.93 2.38
CA GLN A 471 -35.45 -8.82 1.72
C GLN A 471 -34.96 -8.69 0.28
N THR A 472 -35.87 -8.45 -0.65
CA THR A 472 -35.55 -8.46 -2.08
C THR A 472 -35.40 -7.06 -2.66
N PHE A 473 -34.53 -6.93 -3.65
CA PHE A 473 -34.42 -5.75 -4.49
C PHE A 473 -34.33 -6.14 -5.97
N GLY A 474 -34.67 -5.24 -6.88
CA GLY A 474 -34.58 -5.49 -8.31
C GLY A 474 -35.52 -4.63 -9.14
N LEU A 475 -35.76 -5.06 -10.38
CA LEU A 475 -36.66 -4.46 -11.36
C LEU A 475 -37.98 -5.23 -11.43
N ALA A 476 -37.94 -6.52 -11.12
CA ALA A 476 -39.06 -7.43 -11.11
C ALA A 476 -40.20 -6.91 -10.22
N GLU A 477 -41.41 -7.21 -10.66
CA GLU A 477 -42.59 -7.02 -9.85
C GLU A 477 -42.51 -7.93 -8.62
N GLY A 478 -42.78 -7.38 -7.43
CA GLY A 478 -42.67 -8.12 -6.15
C GLY A 478 -41.35 -7.92 -5.39
N ALA A 479 -40.34 -7.25 -5.97
CA ALA A 479 -39.17 -6.82 -5.20
C ALA A 479 -39.58 -5.83 -4.09
N ASN A 480 -39.04 -6.00 -2.87
CA ASN A 480 -39.37 -5.10 -1.74
C ASN A 480 -38.86 -3.66 -1.99
N LEU A 481 -37.68 -3.52 -2.59
CA LEU A 481 -37.21 -2.25 -3.15
C LEU A 481 -37.08 -2.41 -4.67
N ARG A 482 -37.95 -1.72 -5.41
CA ARG A 482 -38.07 -1.88 -6.86
C ARG A 482 -37.65 -0.63 -7.60
N ALA A 483 -36.79 -0.75 -8.61
CA ALA A 483 -36.51 0.32 -9.56
C ALA A 483 -37.37 0.24 -10.84
N GLN A 484 -37.76 1.40 -11.36
CA GLN A 484 -38.56 1.60 -12.57
C GLN A 484 -38.09 2.87 -13.31
N ASN A 485 -38.61 3.08 -14.52
CA ASN A 485 -38.35 4.30 -15.31
C ASN A 485 -36.86 4.65 -15.48
N ILE A 486 -36.05 3.61 -15.70
CA ILE A 486 -34.60 3.72 -15.81
C ILE A 486 -34.24 4.56 -17.04
N THR A 487 -33.45 5.61 -16.82
CA THR A 487 -32.97 6.51 -17.87
C THR A 487 -31.46 6.64 -17.75
N LEU A 488 -30.74 6.29 -18.82
CA LEU A 488 -29.31 6.58 -18.90
C LEU A 488 -29.12 8.08 -19.10
N THR A 489 -28.36 8.71 -18.21
CA THR A 489 -28.17 10.15 -18.17
C THR A 489 -26.73 10.51 -18.48
N ARG A 490 -26.56 11.51 -19.35
CA ARG A 490 -25.26 11.96 -19.82
C ARG A 490 -25.20 13.47 -19.87
N ASP A 491 -24.09 13.98 -19.37
CA ASP A 491 -23.54 15.32 -19.57
C ASP A 491 -22.02 15.19 -19.82
N THR A 492 -21.31 16.29 -20.05
CA THR A 492 -19.84 16.28 -20.26
C THR A 492 -19.11 15.67 -19.06
N ASP A 493 -19.45 16.11 -17.85
CA ASP A 493 -18.84 15.70 -16.58
C ASP A 493 -19.67 14.69 -15.78
N PHE A 494 -20.72 14.12 -16.39
CA PHE A 494 -21.61 13.18 -15.72
C PHE A 494 -22.05 12.06 -16.65
N LEU A 495 -21.83 10.82 -16.23
CA LEU A 495 -22.33 9.63 -16.89
C LEU A 495 -22.94 8.74 -15.82
N GLY A 496 -24.25 8.59 -15.85
CA GLY A 496 -24.98 7.96 -14.75
C GLY A 496 -26.29 7.35 -15.19
N VAL A 497 -27.05 6.89 -14.20
CA VAL A 497 -28.37 6.32 -14.40
C VAL A 497 -29.34 6.90 -13.38
N ASP A 498 -30.46 7.37 -13.89
CA ASP A 498 -31.60 7.80 -13.09
C ASP A 498 -32.67 6.71 -13.09
N PHE A 499 -33.35 6.54 -11.97
CA PHE A 499 -34.47 5.61 -11.85
C PHE A 499 -35.41 6.00 -10.70
N ASP A 500 -36.66 5.60 -10.81
CA ASP A 500 -37.65 5.75 -9.73
C ASP A 500 -37.62 4.50 -8.87
N VAL A 501 -37.55 4.66 -7.55
CA VAL A 501 -37.67 3.57 -6.58
C VAL A 501 -39.07 3.55 -5.96
N SER A 502 -39.57 2.35 -5.66
CA SER A 502 -40.83 2.12 -4.95
C SER A 502 -40.73 0.96 -3.97
N GLY A 503 -41.68 0.90 -3.03
CA GLY A 503 -41.75 -0.13 -1.98
C GLY A 503 -41.17 0.39 -0.67
N LEU A 504 -40.03 -0.14 -0.25
CA LEU A 504 -39.32 0.27 0.98
C LEU A 504 -38.88 1.73 0.98
N LEU A 505 -38.63 2.29 -0.20
CA LEU A 505 -38.31 3.69 -0.42
C LEU A 505 -39.08 4.14 -1.67
N ASN A 506 -39.63 5.34 -1.64
CA ASN A 506 -40.38 5.90 -2.77
C ASN A 506 -39.75 7.23 -3.20
N GLY A 507 -39.42 7.37 -4.48
CA GLY A 507 -38.90 8.62 -5.05
C GLY A 507 -37.91 8.39 -6.19
N ARG A 508 -37.25 9.46 -6.64
CA ARG A 508 -36.25 9.37 -7.72
C ARG A 508 -34.85 9.23 -7.13
N VAL A 509 -34.03 8.38 -7.72
CA VAL A 509 -32.62 8.19 -7.40
C VAL A 509 -31.77 8.48 -8.64
N SER A 510 -30.74 9.30 -8.46
CA SER A 510 -29.68 9.52 -9.47
C SER A 510 -28.39 8.84 -9.01
N CYS A 511 -27.81 8.00 -9.87
CA CYS A 511 -26.55 7.32 -9.60
C CYS A 511 -25.48 7.76 -10.60
N GLY A 512 -24.37 8.32 -10.11
CA GLY A 512 -23.22 8.78 -10.89
C GLY A 512 -22.28 7.68 -11.38
N VAL A 513 -22.75 6.42 -11.39
CA VAL A 513 -22.03 5.29 -11.97
C VAL A 513 -22.81 4.76 -13.16
N PRO A 514 -22.22 4.69 -14.34
CA PRO A 514 -22.97 4.40 -15.55
C PRO A 514 -23.32 2.91 -15.68
N GLY A 515 -24.47 2.65 -16.29
CA GLY A 515 -24.89 1.33 -16.75
C GLY A 515 -26.07 0.81 -15.95
N THR A 516 -26.99 0.13 -16.63
CA THR A 516 -28.22 -0.40 -16.02
C THR A 516 -27.96 -1.40 -14.90
N PHE A 517 -26.88 -2.19 -14.99
CA PHE A 517 -26.47 -3.11 -13.92
C PHE A 517 -26.07 -2.40 -12.61
N ASN A 518 -25.68 -1.12 -12.67
CA ASN A 518 -25.39 -0.35 -11.45
C ASN A 518 -26.67 0.06 -10.71
N VAL A 519 -27.84 -0.02 -11.36
CA VAL A 519 -29.13 0.10 -10.65
C VAL A 519 -29.25 -1.02 -9.62
N HIS A 520 -28.92 -2.27 -9.96
CA HIS A 520 -28.93 -3.39 -8.99
C HIS A 520 -27.96 -3.18 -7.84
N ASN A 521 -26.73 -2.74 -8.14
CA ASN A 521 -25.73 -2.44 -7.10
C ASN A 521 -26.22 -1.31 -6.17
N ALA A 522 -26.79 -0.25 -6.73
CA ALA A 522 -27.33 0.87 -5.98
C ALA A 522 -28.52 0.44 -5.12
N LEU A 523 -29.47 -0.35 -5.66
CA LEU A 523 -30.60 -0.88 -4.92
C LEU A 523 -30.16 -1.75 -3.74
N GLY A 524 -29.18 -2.62 -3.94
CA GLY A 524 -28.60 -3.42 -2.87
C GLY A 524 -27.97 -2.54 -1.78
N ALA A 525 -27.17 -1.54 -2.17
CA ALA A 525 -26.55 -0.61 -1.23
C ALA A 525 -27.59 0.22 -0.46
N ILE A 526 -28.67 0.67 -1.13
CA ILE A 526 -29.80 1.38 -0.52
C ILE A 526 -30.47 0.50 0.53
N CYS A 527 -30.73 -0.78 0.26
CA CYS A 527 -31.32 -1.68 1.24
C CYS A 527 -30.53 -1.73 2.55
N VAL A 528 -29.20 -1.80 2.49
CA VAL A 528 -28.33 -1.78 3.68
C VAL A 528 -28.36 -0.40 4.35
N ALA A 529 -28.27 0.67 3.57
CA ALA A 529 -28.25 2.04 4.10
C ALA A 529 -29.56 2.42 4.80
N LEU A 530 -30.71 1.91 4.34
CA LEU A 530 -32.02 2.13 4.98
C LEU A 530 -32.07 1.54 6.40
N GLU A 531 -31.49 0.36 6.63
CA GLU A 531 -31.39 -0.23 7.98
C GLU A 531 -30.51 0.60 8.92
N MET A 532 -29.61 1.40 8.34
CA MET A 532 -28.64 2.23 9.05
C MET A 532 -29.08 3.70 9.15
N GLY A 533 -30.33 4.00 8.78
CA GLY A 533 -30.97 5.29 8.97
C GLY A 533 -30.82 6.29 7.83
N ALA A 534 -30.40 5.85 6.64
CA ALA A 534 -30.34 6.73 5.46
C ALA A 534 -31.75 7.06 4.93
N ASP A 535 -31.95 8.30 4.47
CA ASP A 535 -33.18 8.73 3.79
C ASP A 535 -32.93 8.98 2.29
N LEU A 536 -34.01 9.21 1.53
CA LEU A 536 -33.93 9.45 0.09
C LEU A 536 -33.04 10.65 -0.27
N SER A 537 -33.04 11.70 0.55
CA SER A 537 -32.27 12.92 0.29
C SER A 537 -30.78 12.62 0.38
N MET A 538 -30.37 11.93 1.45
CA MET A 538 -29.00 11.47 1.66
C MET A 538 -28.56 10.51 0.57
N ILE A 539 -29.40 9.54 0.21
CA ILE A 539 -29.12 8.56 -0.85
C ILE A 539 -28.82 9.28 -2.17
N ASN A 540 -29.63 10.26 -2.55
CA ASN A 540 -29.41 11.04 -3.77
C ASN A 540 -28.14 11.89 -3.69
N GLU A 541 -27.90 12.55 -2.56
CA GLU A 541 -26.71 13.38 -2.39
C GLU A 541 -25.43 12.55 -2.61
N VAL A 542 -25.39 11.34 -2.04
CA VAL A 542 -24.23 10.45 -2.15
C VAL A 542 -24.14 9.81 -3.52
N LEU A 543 -25.19 9.09 -3.94
CA LEU A 543 -25.11 8.25 -5.14
C LEU A 543 -24.96 9.08 -6.41
N LYS A 544 -25.47 10.32 -6.46
CA LYS A 544 -25.34 11.19 -7.63
C LYS A 544 -23.88 11.55 -7.93
N THR A 545 -23.05 11.74 -6.92
CA THR A 545 -21.62 12.08 -7.08
C THR A 545 -20.70 10.89 -6.82
N PHE A 546 -21.27 9.72 -6.55
CA PHE A 546 -20.49 8.55 -6.17
C PHE A 546 -19.68 8.03 -7.36
N THR A 547 -18.38 7.84 -7.14
CA THR A 547 -17.47 7.21 -8.07
C THR A 547 -16.56 6.26 -7.30
N VAL A 548 -16.14 5.18 -7.94
CA VAL A 548 -15.11 4.29 -7.37
C VAL A 548 -13.83 4.51 -8.15
N LYS A 549 -12.74 4.78 -7.42
CA LYS A 549 -11.43 5.00 -8.03
C LYS A 549 -11.07 3.85 -8.97
N GLY A 550 -10.77 4.18 -10.22
CA GLY A 550 -10.41 3.21 -11.26
C GLY A 550 -11.53 2.28 -11.75
N ARG A 551 -12.80 2.59 -11.46
CA ARG A 551 -13.97 1.82 -11.91
C ARG A 551 -14.98 2.76 -12.54
N VAL A 552 -14.93 2.87 -13.85
CA VAL A 552 -15.67 3.85 -14.65
C VAL A 552 -15.61 5.25 -14.04
N GLN A 553 -14.42 5.63 -13.58
CA GLN A 553 -14.17 6.90 -12.91
C GLN A 553 -14.11 8.00 -13.97
N ILE A 554 -15.05 8.92 -13.93
CA ILE A 554 -15.05 10.09 -14.81
C ILE A 554 -13.99 11.07 -14.30
N ILE A 555 -13.11 11.52 -15.19
CA ILE A 555 -12.11 12.55 -14.90
C ILE A 555 -12.61 13.85 -15.55
N PRO A 556 -12.93 14.88 -14.76
CA PRO A 556 -13.34 16.17 -15.31
C PRO A 556 -12.23 16.77 -16.17
N THR A 557 -12.53 17.07 -17.42
CA THR A 557 -11.57 17.65 -18.36
C THR A 557 -11.82 19.13 -18.61
N GLY A 558 -13.05 19.61 -18.37
CA GLY A 558 -13.50 20.94 -18.75
C GLY A 558 -13.74 21.11 -20.26
N TYR A 559 -13.71 20.03 -21.03
CA TYR A 559 -13.98 20.01 -22.47
C TYR A 559 -15.26 19.23 -22.78
N ASP A 560 -15.80 19.41 -23.99
CA ASP A 560 -17.08 18.83 -24.41
C ASP A 560 -17.02 17.31 -24.72
N TYR A 561 -16.12 16.56 -24.10
CA TYR A 561 -16.02 15.10 -24.20
C TYR A 561 -15.84 14.47 -22.81
N THR A 562 -16.30 13.23 -22.65
CA THR A 562 -16.19 12.51 -21.38
C THR A 562 -14.93 11.66 -21.37
N LEU A 563 -14.08 11.79 -20.34
CA LEU A 563 -12.91 10.94 -20.12
C LEU A 563 -13.13 10.03 -18.91
N ILE A 564 -12.88 8.73 -19.10
CA ILE A 564 -13.17 7.68 -18.11
C ILE A 564 -11.93 6.83 -17.87
N VAL A 565 -11.65 6.50 -16.62
CA VAL A 565 -10.61 5.53 -16.21
C VAL A 565 -11.27 4.25 -15.68
N ASP A 566 -10.87 3.08 -16.20
CA ASP A 566 -11.42 1.79 -15.79
C ASP A 566 -10.37 0.65 -15.74
N TYR A 567 -10.59 -0.31 -14.85
CA TYR A 567 -9.71 -1.47 -14.63
C TYR A 567 -9.97 -2.66 -15.59
N ALA A 568 -10.78 -2.50 -16.64
CA ALA A 568 -11.05 -3.54 -17.64
C ALA A 568 -9.75 -4.00 -18.36
N HIS A 569 -9.14 -5.06 -17.86
CA HIS A 569 -7.83 -5.58 -18.31
C HIS A 569 -7.91 -6.96 -18.99
N ASN A 570 -9.11 -7.38 -19.41
CA ASN A 570 -9.35 -8.60 -20.19
C ASN A 570 -10.52 -8.39 -21.17
N ALA A 571 -10.64 -9.27 -22.17
CA ALA A 571 -11.60 -9.12 -23.26
C ALA A 571 -13.06 -9.06 -22.80
N VAL A 572 -13.44 -9.88 -21.82
CA VAL A 572 -14.81 -9.91 -21.28
C VAL A 572 -15.14 -8.60 -20.55
N ALA A 573 -14.21 -8.11 -19.72
CA ALA A 573 -14.38 -6.85 -19.01
C ALA A 573 -14.43 -5.66 -19.99
N LEU A 574 -13.55 -5.64 -20.98
CA LEU A 574 -13.50 -4.60 -22.01
C LEU A 574 -14.77 -4.59 -22.86
N GLU A 575 -15.26 -5.76 -23.29
CA GLU A 575 -16.51 -5.89 -24.04
C GLU A 575 -17.70 -5.36 -23.23
N SER A 576 -17.78 -5.73 -21.96
CA SER A 576 -18.85 -5.30 -21.06
C SER A 576 -18.89 -3.78 -20.91
N ILE A 577 -17.74 -3.13 -20.69
CA ILE A 577 -17.70 -1.68 -20.50
C ILE A 577 -17.93 -0.93 -21.82
N LEU A 578 -17.37 -1.38 -22.94
CA LEU A 578 -17.59 -0.73 -24.23
C LEU A 578 -19.06 -0.82 -24.67
N LYS A 579 -19.73 -1.97 -24.48
CA LYS A 579 -21.17 -2.08 -24.72
C LYS A 579 -21.97 -1.12 -23.85
N THR A 580 -21.65 -1.04 -22.56
CA THR A 580 -22.29 -0.12 -21.62
C THR A 580 -22.14 1.33 -22.07
N LEU A 581 -20.93 1.74 -22.45
CA LEU A 581 -20.67 3.11 -22.90
C LEU A 581 -21.35 3.43 -24.25
N ARG A 582 -21.52 2.44 -25.13
CA ARG A 582 -22.28 2.61 -26.38
C ARG A 582 -23.75 2.95 -26.16
N GLU A 583 -24.37 2.47 -25.08
CA GLU A 583 -25.77 2.79 -24.76
C GLU A 583 -25.99 4.29 -24.46
N TYR A 584 -24.92 5.04 -24.17
CA TYR A 584 -24.97 6.49 -23.98
C TYR A 584 -24.83 7.30 -25.28
N HIS A 585 -24.87 6.62 -26.43
CA HIS A 585 -24.84 7.22 -27.76
C HIS A 585 -23.72 8.27 -27.94
N PRO A 586 -22.43 7.91 -27.73
CA PRO A 586 -21.31 8.80 -28.03
C PRO A 586 -21.23 9.15 -29.52
N ALA A 587 -20.69 10.34 -29.83
CA ALA A 587 -20.33 10.71 -31.20
C ALA A 587 -19.23 9.76 -31.73
N ARG A 588 -18.18 9.56 -30.92
CA ARG A 588 -17.23 8.45 -31.05
C ARG A 588 -16.93 7.82 -29.69
N LEU A 589 -16.82 6.49 -29.65
CA LEU A 589 -16.28 5.75 -28.52
C LEU A 589 -14.81 5.44 -28.78
N ILE A 590 -13.92 6.05 -28.00
CA ILE A 590 -12.46 5.90 -28.14
C ILE A 590 -11.93 5.03 -26.99
N SER A 591 -11.26 3.94 -27.33
CA SER A 591 -10.73 2.96 -26.37
C SER A 591 -9.20 2.99 -26.35
N LEU A 592 -8.60 3.39 -25.22
CA LEU A 592 -7.16 3.36 -25.00
C LEU A 592 -6.83 2.25 -24.01
N PHE A 593 -6.02 1.27 -24.41
CA PHE A 593 -5.63 0.18 -23.51
C PHE A 593 -4.28 -0.45 -23.85
N GLY A 594 -3.75 -1.20 -22.88
CA GLY A 594 -2.59 -2.07 -23.06
C GLY A 594 -2.84 -3.43 -22.39
N CYS A 595 -1.88 -4.35 -22.51
CA CYS A 595 -1.94 -5.65 -21.84
C CYS A 595 -0.71 -5.87 -20.97
N GLY A 596 -0.90 -6.58 -19.85
CA GLY A 596 0.21 -6.96 -18.98
C GLY A 596 1.12 -8.02 -19.60
N GLY A 597 2.44 -7.83 -19.47
CA GLY A 597 3.43 -8.86 -19.76
C GLY A 597 3.44 -9.98 -18.71
N ASN A 598 4.05 -11.11 -19.06
CA ASN A 598 4.07 -12.37 -18.33
C ASN A 598 2.65 -12.88 -17.96
N ARG A 599 1.67 -12.62 -18.84
CA ARG A 599 0.28 -13.09 -18.75
C ARG A 599 -0.11 -13.80 -20.05
N SER A 600 -1.28 -14.43 -20.06
CA SER A 600 -1.78 -15.16 -21.25
C SER A 600 -1.83 -14.25 -22.49
N LYS A 601 -1.15 -14.68 -23.57
CA LYS A 601 -1.21 -14.01 -24.87
C LYS A 601 -2.61 -14.04 -25.49
N LEU A 602 -3.41 -15.07 -25.19
CA LEU A 602 -4.77 -15.19 -25.72
C LEU A 602 -5.60 -13.94 -25.44
N ARG A 603 -5.46 -13.40 -24.22
CA ARG A 603 -6.15 -12.17 -23.79
C ARG A 603 -5.80 -10.96 -24.67
N ARG A 604 -4.57 -10.88 -25.19
CA ARG A 604 -4.09 -9.77 -26.03
C ARG A 604 -4.84 -9.75 -27.37
N PHE A 605 -4.95 -10.93 -28.00
CA PHE A 605 -5.67 -11.09 -29.25
C PHE A 605 -7.16 -10.76 -29.08
N GLU A 606 -7.79 -11.33 -28.06
CA GLU A 606 -9.22 -11.14 -27.80
C GLU A 606 -9.56 -9.68 -27.46
N MET A 607 -8.73 -8.99 -26.68
CA MET A 607 -8.94 -7.56 -26.36
C MET A 607 -8.84 -6.68 -27.61
N GLY A 608 -7.86 -6.94 -28.49
CA GLY A 608 -7.74 -6.24 -29.77
C GLY A 608 -8.97 -6.42 -30.65
N GLU A 609 -9.48 -7.64 -30.76
CA GLU A 609 -10.69 -7.96 -31.53
C GLU A 609 -11.96 -7.35 -30.92
N VAL A 610 -12.10 -7.39 -29.60
CA VAL A 610 -13.24 -6.74 -28.90
C VAL A 610 -13.24 -5.23 -29.12
N SER A 611 -12.09 -4.57 -28.93
CA SER A 611 -12.00 -3.12 -29.08
C SER A 611 -12.26 -2.69 -30.53
N GLY A 612 -11.68 -3.40 -31.51
CA GLY A 612 -11.91 -3.12 -32.93
C GLY A 612 -13.35 -3.30 -33.41
N ARG A 613 -14.15 -4.16 -32.74
CA ARG A 613 -15.57 -4.31 -33.05
C ARG A 613 -16.48 -3.25 -32.42
N LEU A 614 -16.07 -2.70 -31.27
CA LEU A 614 -16.96 -1.91 -30.42
C LEU A 614 -16.58 -0.44 -30.29
N ALA A 615 -15.30 -0.08 -30.42
CA ALA A 615 -14.83 1.30 -30.41
C ALA A 615 -14.72 1.85 -31.84
N ASP A 616 -14.93 3.15 -32.00
CA ASP A 616 -14.72 3.83 -33.28
C ASP A 616 -13.23 4.08 -33.55
N LEU A 617 -12.45 4.29 -32.48
CA LEU A 617 -10.98 4.40 -32.53
C LEU A 617 -10.37 3.64 -31.34
N THR A 618 -9.38 2.81 -31.62
CA THR A 618 -8.59 2.12 -30.60
C THR A 618 -7.15 2.63 -30.53
N ILE A 619 -6.70 3.02 -29.35
CA ILE A 619 -5.31 3.42 -29.08
C ILE A 619 -4.64 2.31 -28.28
N ILE A 620 -3.69 1.63 -28.91
CA ILE A 620 -2.96 0.49 -28.31
C ILE A 620 -1.66 1.01 -27.72
N THR A 621 -1.43 0.75 -26.44
CA THR A 621 -0.28 1.27 -25.69
C THR A 621 0.27 0.27 -24.68
N SER A 622 1.34 0.64 -23.97
CA SER A 622 1.92 -0.15 -22.89
C SER A 622 1.03 -0.10 -21.63
N ASP A 623 0.94 -1.24 -20.92
CA ASP A 623 0.40 -1.35 -19.56
C ASP A 623 1.56 -1.63 -18.60
N ASN A 624 1.59 -2.79 -17.93
CA ASN A 624 2.69 -3.32 -17.16
C ASN A 624 3.45 -4.35 -18.01
N PRO A 625 4.49 -3.96 -18.77
CA PRO A 625 5.20 -4.90 -19.66
C PRO A 625 5.99 -5.97 -18.89
N ARG A 626 6.29 -5.75 -17.61
CA ARG A 626 7.06 -6.67 -16.76
C ARG A 626 8.38 -7.05 -17.42
N PHE A 627 8.60 -8.34 -17.71
CA PHE A 627 9.82 -8.83 -18.34
C PHE A 627 9.68 -9.02 -19.86
N GLU A 628 8.53 -8.69 -20.45
CA GLU A 628 8.33 -8.73 -21.90
C GLU A 628 8.62 -7.36 -22.54
N GLU A 629 9.06 -7.37 -23.80
CA GLU A 629 9.26 -6.15 -24.57
C GLU A 629 7.89 -5.54 -24.95
N PRO A 630 7.63 -4.25 -24.66
CA PRO A 630 6.32 -3.63 -24.89
C PRO A 630 5.81 -3.78 -26.32
N GLN A 631 6.69 -3.63 -27.32
CA GLN A 631 6.31 -3.77 -28.73
C GLN A 631 5.78 -5.17 -29.04
N ALA A 632 6.36 -6.22 -28.45
CA ALA A 632 5.89 -7.59 -28.68
C ALA A 632 4.47 -7.81 -28.13
N ILE A 633 4.11 -7.14 -27.03
CA ILE A 633 2.75 -7.17 -26.48
C ILE A 633 1.79 -6.44 -27.43
N ILE A 634 2.20 -5.27 -27.94
CA ILE A 634 1.41 -4.49 -28.90
C ILE A 634 1.18 -5.28 -30.19
N ASP A 635 2.20 -5.97 -30.72
CA ASP A 635 2.09 -6.80 -31.92
C ASP A 635 1.09 -7.95 -31.75
N ASP A 636 1.03 -8.55 -30.55
CA ASP A 636 -0.01 -9.54 -30.23
C ASP A 636 -1.42 -8.89 -30.28
N ILE A 637 -1.63 -7.70 -29.69
CA ILE A 637 -2.92 -6.99 -29.73
C ILE A 637 -3.29 -6.63 -31.18
N LEU A 638 -2.31 -6.16 -31.96
CA LEU A 638 -2.47 -5.81 -33.37
C LEU A 638 -2.93 -7.01 -34.21
N THR A 639 -2.51 -8.22 -33.86
CA THR A 639 -2.97 -9.45 -34.54
C THR A 639 -4.47 -9.69 -34.32
N GLY A 640 -5.02 -9.30 -33.16
CA GLY A 640 -6.45 -9.37 -32.87
C GLY A 640 -7.26 -8.31 -33.62
N ILE A 641 -6.86 -7.04 -33.50
CA ILE A 641 -7.64 -5.93 -34.07
C ILE A 641 -7.66 -5.94 -35.60
N LYS A 642 -6.58 -6.42 -36.26
CA LYS A 642 -6.51 -6.57 -37.73
C LYS A 642 -7.52 -7.56 -38.32
N LYS A 643 -8.21 -8.33 -37.48
CA LYS A 643 -9.34 -9.19 -37.90
C LYS A 643 -10.66 -8.44 -37.99
N THR A 644 -10.66 -7.15 -37.63
CA THR A 644 -11.83 -6.28 -37.59
C THR A 644 -11.61 -5.10 -38.53
N ASP A 645 -12.67 -4.33 -38.78
CA ASP A 645 -12.61 -3.10 -39.58
C ASP A 645 -12.39 -1.85 -38.71
N GLY A 646 -12.12 -2.00 -37.41
CA GLY A 646 -11.97 -0.89 -36.48
C GLY A 646 -10.69 -0.08 -36.69
N GLU A 647 -10.78 1.24 -36.61
CA GLU A 647 -9.62 2.12 -36.72
C GLU A 647 -8.73 1.99 -35.47
N TYR A 648 -7.41 2.03 -35.67
CA TYR A 648 -6.47 1.96 -34.57
C TYR A 648 -5.18 2.73 -34.81
N ILE A 649 -4.54 3.12 -33.71
CA ILE A 649 -3.17 3.66 -33.66
C ILE A 649 -2.40 2.99 -32.52
N SER A 650 -1.10 2.81 -32.68
CA SER A 650 -0.21 2.27 -31.64
C SER A 650 0.77 3.34 -31.16
N ILE A 651 0.74 3.65 -29.86
CA ILE A 651 1.66 4.59 -29.20
C ILE A 651 2.20 3.87 -27.96
N ILE A 652 3.49 3.51 -27.96
CA ILE A 652 4.07 2.65 -26.91
C ILE A 652 4.00 3.32 -25.54
N ASP A 653 4.42 4.59 -25.45
CA ASP A 653 4.40 5.33 -24.20
C ASP A 653 2.96 5.69 -23.83
N ARG A 654 2.53 5.27 -22.64
CA ARG A 654 1.15 5.44 -22.20
C ARG A 654 0.80 6.91 -21.93
N ARG A 655 1.76 7.71 -21.51
CA ARG A 655 1.57 9.14 -21.27
C ARG A 655 1.41 9.88 -22.60
N GLU A 656 2.23 9.55 -23.60
CA GLU A 656 2.06 10.06 -24.97
C GLU A 656 0.70 9.63 -25.55
N ALA A 657 0.27 8.38 -25.34
CA ALA A 657 -1.02 7.90 -25.79
C ALA A 657 -2.20 8.66 -25.15
N ILE A 658 -2.13 8.94 -23.85
CA ILE A 658 -3.14 9.73 -23.13
C ILE A 658 -3.14 11.19 -23.62
N SER A 659 -1.97 11.80 -23.79
CA SER A 659 -1.87 13.15 -24.36
C SER A 659 -2.46 13.19 -25.77
N TYR A 660 -2.13 12.21 -26.61
CA TYR A 660 -2.67 12.11 -27.97
C TYR A 660 -4.20 12.05 -27.97
N VAL A 661 -4.81 11.18 -27.16
CA VAL A 661 -6.28 11.06 -27.17
C VAL A 661 -6.97 12.32 -26.68
N MET A 662 -6.42 13.00 -25.67
CA MET A 662 -6.98 14.25 -25.16
C MET A 662 -6.92 15.38 -26.19
N HIS A 663 -5.85 15.46 -26.98
CA HIS A 663 -5.71 16.45 -28.06
C HIS A 663 -6.58 16.17 -29.30
N HIS A 664 -7.02 14.92 -29.48
CA HIS A 664 -7.78 14.50 -30.67
C HIS A 664 -9.25 14.15 -30.37
N ALA A 665 -9.66 14.18 -29.11
CA ALA A 665 -11.05 14.02 -28.69
C ALA A 665 -11.88 15.22 -29.20
N GLN A 666 -13.11 14.92 -29.63
CA GLN A 666 -14.04 15.87 -30.22
C GLN A 666 -15.28 16.01 -29.33
N PRO A 667 -16.05 17.11 -29.48
CA PRO A 667 -17.30 17.29 -28.76
C PRO A 667 -18.24 16.08 -28.94
N GLY A 668 -18.74 15.55 -27.83
CA GLY A 668 -19.62 14.39 -27.79
C GLY A 668 -18.90 13.03 -27.79
N ASP A 669 -17.57 12.99 -27.77
CA ASP A 669 -16.84 11.73 -27.61
C ASP A 669 -16.94 11.16 -26.19
N ILE A 670 -16.79 9.84 -26.08
CA ILE A 670 -16.47 9.15 -24.82
C ILE A 670 -15.11 8.47 -25.00
N VAL A 671 -14.16 8.85 -24.16
CA VAL A 671 -12.80 8.29 -24.11
C VAL A 671 -12.69 7.39 -22.88
N ILE A 672 -12.30 6.13 -23.06
CA ILE A 672 -11.99 5.21 -21.96
C ILE A 672 -10.50 4.85 -21.93
N LEU A 673 -9.87 5.10 -20.79
CA LEU A 673 -8.54 4.61 -20.41
C LEU A 673 -8.72 3.30 -19.66
N ALA A 674 -8.56 2.18 -20.36
CA ALA A 674 -8.79 0.84 -19.80
C ALA A 674 -7.46 0.15 -19.41
N GLY A 675 -7.55 -0.69 -18.38
CA GLY A 675 -6.50 -1.62 -17.96
C GLY A 675 -5.94 -1.33 -16.57
N LYS A 676 -5.54 -0.08 -16.31
CA LYS A 676 -4.86 0.28 -15.05
C LYS A 676 -5.81 0.65 -13.91
N GLY A 677 -6.91 1.34 -14.22
CA GLY A 677 -7.90 1.72 -13.22
C GLY A 677 -7.28 2.52 -12.06
N HIS A 678 -7.17 1.89 -10.89
CA HIS A 678 -6.66 2.51 -9.67
C HIS A 678 -5.12 2.38 -9.52
N GLU A 679 -4.45 1.61 -10.38
CA GLU A 679 -3.00 1.40 -10.30
C GLU A 679 -2.20 2.66 -10.63
N THR A 680 -1.40 3.13 -9.68
CA THR A 680 -0.54 4.31 -9.84
C THR A 680 0.92 3.97 -10.19
N TYR A 681 1.15 2.82 -10.84
CA TYR A 681 2.50 2.39 -11.20
C TYR A 681 2.56 1.66 -12.53
N GLN A 682 3.73 1.67 -13.17
CA GLN A 682 4.07 0.83 -14.30
C GLN A 682 5.21 -0.13 -13.92
N GLU A 683 4.99 -1.44 -14.10
CA GLU A 683 6.02 -2.45 -13.82
C GLU A 683 6.89 -2.75 -15.04
N ILE A 684 8.19 -2.45 -14.94
CA ILE A 684 9.19 -2.70 -15.99
C ILE A 684 10.37 -3.44 -15.38
N LYS A 685 10.68 -4.64 -15.89
CA LYS A 685 11.76 -5.53 -15.46
C LYS A 685 11.81 -5.74 -13.93
N GLY A 686 10.63 -5.93 -13.33
CA GLY A 686 10.44 -6.17 -11.89
C GLY A 686 10.51 -4.92 -11.00
N GLN A 687 10.67 -3.72 -11.58
CA GLN A 687 10.63 -2.45 -10.86
C GLN A 687 9.31 -1.73 -11.11
N LYS A 688 8.70 -1.18 -10.06
CA LYS A 688 7.47 -0.37 -10.14
C LYS A 688 7.83 1.11 -10.21
N TYR A 689 7.60 1.72 -11.36
CA TYR A 689 7.77 3.15 -11.59
C TYR A 689 6.45 3.87 -11.34
N HIS A 690 6.47 5.04 -10.69
CA HIS A 690 5.26 5.82 -10.45
C HIS A 690 4.65 6.29 -11.77
N MET A 691 3.36 6.02 -11.96
CA MET A 691 2.59 6.44 -13.14
C MET A 691 1.10 6.41 -12.80
N SER A 692 0.52 7.58 -12.53
CA SER A 692 -0.91 7.75 -12.30
C SER A 692 -1.57 8.33 -13.55
N GLU A 693 -2.61 7.68 -14.07
CA GLU A 693 -3.37 8.19 -15.23
C GLU A 693 -4.06 9.52 -14.91
N GLU A 694 -4.56 9.67 -13.67
CA GLU A 694 -5.16 10.94 -13.19
C GLU A 694 -4.13 12.08 -13.19
N GLU A 695 -2.90 11.81 -12.76
CA GLU A 695 -1.83 12.82 -12.78
C GLU A 695 -1.41 13.15 -14.22
N ILE A 696 -1.38 12.15 -15.11
CA ILE A 696 -1.08 12.37 -16.54
C ILE A 696 -2.16 13.24 -17.18
N VAL A 697 -3.44 12.94 -16.94
CA VAL A 697 -4.55 13.75 -17.45
C VAL A 697 -4.42 15.18 -16.93
N GLN A 698 -4.17 15.37 -15.64
CA GLN A 698 -3.96 16.70 -15.07
C GLN A 698 -2.74 17.41 -15.68
N ASP A 699 -1.63 16.71 -15.91
CA ASP A 699 -0.44 17.28 -16.54
C ASP A 699 -0.73 17.79 -17.97
N VAL A 700 -1.56 17.07 -18.73
CA VAL A 700 -2.00 17.49 -20.07
C VAL A 700 -2.91 18.73 -19.96
N LEU A 701 -3.86 18.76 -19.02
CA LEU A 701 -4.71 19.93 -18.75
C LEU A 701 -3.91 21.17 -18.32
N ASP A 702 -2.82 20.96 -17.58
CA ASP A 702 -1.88 22.01 -17.15
C ASP A 702 -0.96 22.50 -18.29
N GLY A 703 -1.03 21.90 -19.49
CA GLY A 703 -0.20 22.25 -20.64
C GLY A 703 1.26 21.80 -20.53
N LYS A 704 1.55 20.74 -19.76
CA LYS A 704 2.91 20.19 -19.63
C LYS A 704 3.30 19.27 -20.80
N TYR A 705 2.33 18.87 -21.63
CA TYR A 705 2.49 17.91 -22.72
C TYR A 705 1.78 18.37 -24.00
#